data_AF-A0A2V8S7J1-F1
#
_entry.id   AF-A0A2V8S7J1-F1
#
_cell.length_a   1.000
_cell.length_b   1.000
_cell.length_c   1.000
_cell.angle_alpha   90.00
_cell.angle_beta   90.00
_cell.angle_gamma   90.00
#
_symmetry.space_group_name_H-M   'P 1'
#
loop_
_entity.id
_entity.type
_entity.pdbx_description
1 polymer ?
#
loop_
_entity_poly.entity_id
_entity_poly.type
_entity_poly.pdbx_seq_one_letter_code
_entity_poly.pdbx_strand_id
1 'polypeptide(L)'
;MAPSPPPPRTEWRFDGPAPAAAPRETPKSPATRGWDAFNGVTGLAIRDGKLVGRTTDDMPIVHVERTTGVDDPDPVQEVEVRMRVSAGSQVGMGFSHSEKLDRTSFLAGARVFPPPFTSPVVAGDEMRTYVLKSPFSGNGSRARHVLLRPADRPGATFEIESIRLVLRREHLAAVASGLGWQGLSEIYRETLVARSPEAITFDVGLPSRPRLDVALGTVEDGPVTFRVSVRPAGAEETTVLERTVTRAHRWEAVPVDLPAYGGRQVALTLSLAAEKPGTLGFWGSPIVRRTEPSSPTVESEAATEAPQGVILIWADTLRRDHLGAYGYTRPTSPVIDRLAREGALFRDCVGQASWTKVATPTLMTAMYPSSHGVQDFPDRLPNSALTLADVYRQAGYATLSFSSILFTGKFSNLHKGFEEVHESASLPEGRSSKTTREYVDRLLPWLEAHRDVPFFVFLHVSDPHDPYKPYPPYDALWVDPAGAAEHERQLDEARKVITDPLLRAFGMPSREELVKAKIDPDAYAEFDRGWYDGSIRGMDTEIGRLVERLRGLGLERKVLLVFTGDHGEEFYEHGRAFHGQSVYGEMNNMPLVVWGPGVIPAGKTIEQTVQTVDLMPTLLELGRLPIPPAAQGHSLVSLLAPGAGDARGTAHASAPDSRPAISEKAETKDAGGPPPRDTAAEAVIVGGWKLIHNTKRPDGKPEFELYDHAKDPLDAHDVAAAHPDEVGRLTKTLEAWRKMVSAARLKPDAETSKNLSKEELERLKSLGYIQ
;
A
#
# COMPACT_ATOMS: atom_id res chain seq x y z
N MET A 1 40.11 1.33 -19.91
CA MET A 1 40.23 0.10 -19.10
C MET A 1 39.34 -0.95 -19.70
N ALA A 2 39.76 -2.22 -19.75
CA ALA A 2 38.86 -3.31 -20.13
C ALA A 2 37.63 -3.30 -19.19
N PRO A 3 36.40 -3.53 -19.69
CA PRO A 3 35.23 -3.60 -18.82
C PRO A 3 35.46 -4.68 -17.77
N SER A 4 35.10 -4.38 -16.51
CA SER A 4 35.12 -5.40 -15.45
C SER A 4 34.30 -6.60 -15.90
N PRO A 5 34.73 -7.84 -15.58
CA PRO A 5 33.91 -9.01 -15.88
C PRO A 5 32.51 -8.83 -15.27
N PRO A 6 31.45 -9.24 -15.99
CA PRO A 6 30.10 -9.14 -15.46
C PRO A 6 30.01 -9.91 -14.14
N PRO A 7 29.17 -9.46 -13.20
CA PRO A 7 28.95 -10.18 -11.95
C PRO A 7 28.56 -11.64 -12.23
N PRO A 8 28.98 -12.59 -11.37
CA PRO A 8 28.64 -14.00 -11.54
C PRO A 8 27.12 -14.18 -11.58
N ARG A 9 26.61 -14.71 -12.69
CA ARG A 9 25.18 -14.93 -12.90
C ARG A 9 24.71 -16.12 -12.09
N THR A 10 23.59 -15.97 -11.38
CA THR A 10 22.90 -17.13 -10.80
C THR A 10 22.06 -17.78 -11.88
N GLU A 11 22.67 -18.68 -12.64
CA GLU A 11 22.05 -19.42 -13.75
C GLU A 11 22.25 -20.92 -13.58
N TRP A 12 21.14 -21.67 -13.64
CA TRP A 12 21.17 -23.12 -13.79
C TRP A 12 21.02 -23.47 -15.26
N ARG A 13 22.05 -24.11 -15.81
CA ARG A 13 22.01 -24.74 -17.13
C ARG A 13 22.16 -26.25 -17.00
N PHE A 14 21.44 -26.98 -17.84
CA PHE A 14 21.43 -28.44 -17.81
C PHE A 14 22.31 -29.09 -18.91
N ASP A 15 22.95 -28.27 -19.74
CA ASP A 15 23.86 -28.65 -20.84
C ASP A 15 25.37 -28.56 -20.49
N GLY A 16 25.75 -27.84 -19.43
CA GLY A 16 27.16 -27.64 -19.01
C GLY A 16 27.77 -28.84 -18.25
N PRO A 17 29.02 -28.77 -17.76
CA PRO A 17 29.60 -29.81 -16.90
C PRO A 17 28.86 -29.92 -15.55
N ALA A 18 28.81 -31.12 -14.95
CA ALA A 18 28.17 -31.32 -13.64
C ALA A 18 28.89 -30.50 -12.55
N PRO A 19 28.17 -29.84 -11.62
CA PRO A 19 28.81 -29.13 -10.52
C PRO A 19 29.63 -30.09 -9.65
N ALA A 20 30.74 -29.61 -9.08
CA ALA A 20 31.53 -30.38 -8.13
C ALA A 20 30.66 -30.77 -6.92
N ALA A 21 30.72 -32.03 -6.49
CA ALA A 21 29.89 -32.54 -5.41
C ALA A 21 30.03 -31.68 -4.14
N ALA A 22 28.91 -31.22 -3.59
CA ALA A 22 28.89 -30.44 -2.35
C ALA A 22 29.37 -31.30 -1.15
N PRO A 23 30.12 -30.74 -0.18
CA PRO A 23 30.53 -31.47 1.00
C PRO A 23 29.34 -31.68 1.96
N ARG A 24 28.82 -32.92 1.93
CA ARG A 24 28.01 -33.65 2.94
C ARG A 24 26.57 -33.20 3.26
N GLU A 25 25.74 -34.25 3.32
CA GLU A 25 24.43 -34.43 3.99
C GLU A 25 23.18 -33.76 3.40
N THR A 26 22.81 -34.15 2.17
CA THR A 26 21.40 -34.49 1.82
C THR A 26 21.37 -35.49 0.65
N PRO A 27 20.40 -36.42 0.59
CA PRO A 27 20.24 -37.33 -0.54
C PRO A 27 19.54 -36.57 -1.68
N LYS A 28 20.29 -35.84 -2.51
CA LYS A 28 19.76 -35.21 -3.73
C LYS A 28 20.43 -35.81 -4.97
N SER A 29 19.62 -36.12 -5.99
CA SER A 29 20.04 -36.90 -7.16
C SER A 29 21.11 -36.15 -7.97
N PRO A 30 22.35 -36.68 -8.05
CA PRO A 30 23.37 -36.12 -8.93
C PRO A 30 22.90 -36.09 -10.39
N ALA A 31 21.98 -37.00 -10.77
CA ALA A 31 21.45 -37.13 -12.13
C ALA A 31 20.62 -35.92 -12.59
N THR A 32 20.10 -35.11 -11.66
CA THR A 32 19.33 -33.87 -11.95
C THR A 32 20.06 -32.62 -11.48
N ARG A 33 21.36 -32.71 -11.18
CA ARG A 33 22.20 -31.59 -10.70
C ARG A 33 21.60 -30.87 -9.48
N GLY A 34 21.05 -31.65 -8.55
CA GLY A 34 20.50 -31.13 -7.30
C GLY A 34 19.03 -30.68 -7.37
N TRP A 35 18.40 -30.69 -8.55
CA TRP A 35 16.96 -30.45 -8.68
C TRP A 35 16.15 -31.69 -8.30
N ASP A 36 15.09 -31.52 -7.52
CA ASP A 36 14.20 -32.60 -7.11
C ASP A 36 12.72 -32.32 -7.40
N ALA A 37 11.94 -33.40 -7.52
CA ALA A 37 10.49 -33.33 -7.64
C ALA A 37 9.88 -33.08 -6.26
N PHE A 38 9.54 -31.83 -5.99
CA PHE A 38 9.10 -31.38 -4.68
C PHE A 38 7.62 -31.69 -4.41
N ASN A 39 6.76 -31.49 -5.39
CA ASN A 39 5.35 -31.85 -5.32
C ASN A 39 4.83 -32.10 -6.73
N GLY A 40 3.90 -33.02 -6.92
CA GLY A 40 3.16 -33.12 -8.18
C GLY A 40 4.00 -33.32 -9.46
N VAL A 41 5.22 -33.85 -9.39
CA VAL A 41 6.09 -34.04 -10.55
C VAL A 41 6.61 -35.47 -10.59
N THR A 42 6.57 -36.08 -11.78
CA THR A 42 7.10 -37.42 -12.05
C THR A 42 8.05 -37.41 -13.24
N GLY A 43 8.94 -38.41 -13.29
CA GLY A 43 9.87 -38.58 -14.41
C GLY A 43 10.94 -37.48 -14.54
N LEU A 44 11.24 -36.76 -13.45
CA LEU A 44 12.23 -35.69 -13.44
C LEU A 44 13.62 -36.23 -13.78
N ALA A 45 14.21 -35.76 -14.87
CA ALA A 45 15.52 -36.21 -15.35
C ALA A 45 16.19 -35.12 -16.19
N ILE A 46 17.49 -35.26 -16.46
CA ILE A 46 18.16 -34.48 -17.51
C ILE A 46 18.21 -35.32 -18.79
N ARG A 47 17.68 -34.77 -19.89
CA ARG A 47 17.74 -35.38 -21.24
C ARG A 47 18.14 -34.31 -22.24
N ASP A 48 19.10 -34.62 -23.10
CA ASP A 48 19.59 -33.70 -24.14
C ASP A 48 19.91 -32.29 -23.63
N GLY A 49 20.55 -32.22 -22.45
CA GLY A 49 20.93 -30.95 -21.83
C GLY A 49 19.77 -30.14 -21.24
N LYS A 50 18.60 -30.75 -21.00
CA LYS A 50 17.42 -30.09 -20.42
C LYS A 50 16.86 -30.84 -19.23
N LEU A 51 16.34 -30.14 -18.23
CA LEU A 51 15.55 -30.71 -17.15
C LEU A 51 14.13 -31.01 -17.65
N VAL A 52 13.75 -32.28 -17.67
CA VAL A 52 12.46 -32.73 -18.20
C VAL A 52 11.62 -33.38 -17.12
N GLY A 53 10.30 -33.26 -17.21
CA GLY A 53 9.38 -33.92 -16.27
C GLY A 53 7.93 -33.85 -16.71
N ARG A 54 7.06 -34.50 -15.93
CA ARG A 54 5.61 -34.48 -16.12
C ARG A 54 4.89 -34.09 -14.84
N THR A 55 3.94 -33.17 -14.94
CA THR A 55 3.10 -32.74 -13.82
C THR A 55 2.01 -33.79 -13.54
N THR A 56 1.64 -33.96 -12.27
CA THR A 56 0.63 -34.93 -11.82
C THR A 56 -0.47 -34.32 -10.97
N ASP A 57 -0.33 -33.07 -10.53
CA ASP A 57 -1.35 -32.33 -9.78
C ASP A 57 -1.44 -30.87 -10.27
N ASP A 58 -2.20 -30.06 -9.54
CA ASP A 58 -2.45 -28.63 -9.79
C ASP A 58 -1.36 -27.69 -9.24
N MET A 59 -0.44 -28.19 -8.43
CA MET A 59 0.67 -27.44 -7.84
C MET A 59 2.01 -28.20 -7.98
N PRO A 60 2.43 -28.51 -9.23
CA PRO A 60 3.63 -29.28 -9.47
C PRO A 60 4.86 -28.41 -9.24
N ILE A 61 5.74 -28.78 -8.32
CA ILE A 61 6.91 -28.01 -7.94
C ILE A 61 8.17 -28.83 -8.18
N VAL A 62 9.14 -28.23 -8.87
CA VAL A 62 10.54 -28.67 -8.87
C VAL A 62 11.35 -27.71 -8.00
N HIS A 63 12.29 -28.26 -7.25
CA HIS A 63 12.99 -27.54 -6.19
C HIS A 63 14.50 -27.70 -6.33
N VAL A 64 15.25 -26.65 -5.99
CA VAL A 64 16.69 -26.71 -5.77
C VAL A 64 17.08 -25.92 -4.53
N GLU A 65 18.09 -26.40 -3.83
CA GLU A 65 18.71 -25.68 -2.71
C GLU A 65 20.00 -25.00 -3.17
N ARG A 66 20.12 -23.72 -2.83
CA ARG A 66 21.27 -22.87 -3.11
C ARG A 66 22.26 -22.94 -1.95
N THR A 67 23.50 -23.24 -2.27
CA THR A 67 24.62 -23.29 -1.32
C THR A 67 25.59 -22.13 -1.46
N THR A 68 25.43 -21.30 -2.50
CA THR A 68 26.27 -20.14 -2.80
C THR A 68 25.42 -18.90 -3.12
N GLY A 69 25.96 -17.72 -2.84
CA GLY A 69 25.29 -16.45 -3.12
C GLY A 69 24.03 -16.18 -2.29
N VAL A 70 23.83 -16.90 -1.17
CA VAL A 70 22.69 -16.72 -0.25
C VAL A 70 22.88 -15.58 0.74
N ASP A 71 24.08 -15.01 0.81
CA ASP A 71 24.39 -13.86 1.67
C ASP A 71 24.26 -12.52 0.91
N ASP A 72 24.03 -12.56 -0.40
CA ASP A 72 23.90 -11.35 -1.24
C ASP A 72 22.57 -10.62 -0.93
N PRO A 73 22.61 -9.35 -0.48
CA PRO A 73 21.40 -8.56 -0.21
C PRO A 73 20.71 -8.02 -1.47
N ASP A 74 21.27 -8.21 -2.67
CA ASP A 74 20.72 -7.62 -3.89
C ASP A 74 19.46 -8.35 -4.36
N PRO A 75 18.26 -7.74 -4.32
CA PRO A 75 17.02 -8.46 -4.56
C PRO A 75 16.92 -9.00 -5.98
N VAL A 76 16.16 -10.09 -6.14
CA VAL A 76 15.81 -10.63 -7.46
C VAL A 76 14.81 -9.67 -8.11
N GLN A 77 15.21 -9.10 -9.24
CA GLN A 77 14.37 -8.19 -10.02
C GLN A 77 13.41 -8.99 -10.90
N GLU A 78 13.93 -10.01 -11.57
CA GLU A 78 13.16 -10.88 -12.46
C GLU A 78 13.83 -12.25 -12.58
N VAL A 79 13.08 -13.20 -13.12
CA VAL A 79 13.50 -14.58 -13.29
C VAL A 79 13.28 -14.97 -14.74
N GLU A 80 14.34 -15.42 -15.41
CA GLU A 80 14.26 -15.90 -16.78
C GLU A 80 14.21 -17.44 -16.76
N VAL A 81 13.17 -18.03 -17.33
CA VAL A 81 13.03 -19.48 -17.49
C VAL A 81 12.92 -19.79 -18.97
N ARG A 82 13.95 -20.44 -19.53
CA ARG A 82 13.92 -20.91 -20.92
C ARG A 82 13.37 -22.33 -20.96
N MET A 83 12.11 -22.47 -21.37
CA MET A 83 11.42 -23.75 -21.35
C MET A 83 10.38 -23.90 -22.46
N ARG A 84 9.89 -25.14 -22.63
CA ARG A 84 8.65 -25.46 -23.35
C ARG A 84 7.76 -26.31 -22.46
N VAL A 85 6.46 -26.22 -22.68
CA VAL A 85 5.43 -26.90 -21.89
C VAL A 85 4.27 -27.31 -22.79
N SER A 86 3.77 -28.53 -22.64
CA SER A 86 2.69 -29.04 -23.51
C SER A 86 1.29 -28.56 -23.14
N ALA A 87 1.08 -28.12 -21.89
CA ALA A 87 -0.19 -27.57 -21.42
C ALA A 87 0.01 -26.72 -20.14
N GLY A 88 -0.87 -25.74 -19.92
CA GLY A 88 -0.84 -24.85 -18.76
C GLY A 88 -1.16 -23.41 -19.17
N SER A 89 -1.42 -22.55 -18.19
CA SER A 89 -1.63 -21.13 -18.38
C SER A 89 -0.51 -20.28 -17.78
N GLN A 90 0.17 -20.78 -16.75
CA GLN A 90 1.26 -20.05 -16.08
C GLN A 90 2.45 -20.91 -15.66
N VAL A 91 3.63 -20.28 -15.69
CA VAL A 91 4.82 -20.70 -14.95
C VAL A 91 4.97 -19.78 -13.73
N GLY A 92 5.38 -20.33 -12.59
CA GLY A 92 5.55 -19.57 -11.36
C GLY A 92 6.82 -19.94 -10.61
N MET A 93 7.37 -19.02 -9.83
CA MET A 93 8.52 -19.28 -8.97
C MET A 93 8.36 -18.63 -7.61
N GLY A 94 8.70 -19.41 -6.58
CA GLY A 94 8.73 -19.00 -5.18
C GLY A 94 10.09 -19.26 -4.56
N PHE A 95 10.28 -18.67 -3.39
CA PHE A 95 11.54 -18.66 -2.67
C PHE A 95 11.29 -18.97 -1.18
N SER A 96 12.21 -19.67 -0.53
CA SER A 96 12.23 -19.78 0.93
C SER A 96 13.64 -19.59 1.49
N HIS A 97 13.73 -18.89 2.61
CA HIS A 97 14.96 -18.57 3.33
C HIS A 97 15.24 -19.54 4.47
N SER A 98 14.27 -20.41 4.79
CA SER A 98 14.39 -21.40 5.86
C SER A 98 15.66 -22.23 5.73
N GLU A 99 16.32 -22.53 6.85
CA GLU A 99 17.45 -23.47 6.84
C GLU A 99 17.00 -24.87 6.38
N LYS A 100 15.77 -25.26 6.76
CA LYS A 100 15.11 -26.49 6.33
C LYS A 100 13.72 -26.17 5.83
N LEU A 101 13.40 -26.65 4.63
CA LEU A 101 12.10 -26.47 4.02
C LEU A 101 11.11 -27.53 4.52
N ASP A 102 10.13 -27.13 5.33
CA ASP A 102 8.99 -27.98 5.70
C ASP A 102 8.00 -28.08 4.54
N ARG A 103 7.89 -29.27 3.93
CA ARG A 103 7.08 -29.48 2.72
C ARG A 103 5.60 -29.23 2.96
N THR A 104 5.08 -29.68 4.11
CA THR A 104 3.66 -29.59 4.43
C THR A 104 3.22 -28.14 4.60
N SER A 105 3.95 -27.38 5.42
CA SER A 105 3.65 -25.96 5.68
C SER A 105 3.84 -25.12 4.43
N PHE A 106 4.90 -25.37 3.66
CA PHE A 106 5.12 -24.67 2.40
C PHE A 106 3.97 -24.90 1.41
N LEU A 107 3.55 -26.17 1.20
CA LEU A 107 2.48 -26.48 0.26
C LEU A 107 1.13 -25.94 0.71
N ALA A 108 0.85 -25.92 2.02
CA ALA A 108 -0.34 -25.28 2.57
C ALA A 108 -0.35 -23.78 2.24
N GLY A 109 0.75 -23.07 2.49
CA GLY A 109 0.90 -21.65 2.17
C GLY A 109 0.82 -21.36 0.66
N ALA A 110 1.50 -22.15 -0.16
CA ALA A 110 1.54 -21.98 -1.61
C ALA A 110 0.20 -22.28 -2.32
N ARG A 111 -0.71 -23.00 -1.67
CA ARG A 111 -2.09 -23.19 -2.15
C ARG A 111 -2.98 -21.99 -1.83
N VAL A 112 -2.64 -21.21 -0.80
CA VAL A 112 -3.35 -19.99 -0.42
C VAL A 112 -2.80 -18.80 -1.20
N PHE A 113 -1.47 -18.68 -1.27
CA PHE A 113 -0.78 -17.61 -1.97
C PHE A 113 -0.06 -18.16 -3.20
N PRO A 114 -0.38 -17.71 -4.43
CA PRO A 114 0.33 -18.15 -5.61
C PRO A 114 1.82 -17.77 -5.54
N PRO A 115 2.70 -18.43 -6.32
CA PRO A 115 4.10 -18.07 -6.39
C PRO A 115 4.26 -16.57 -6.71
N PRO A 116 5.13 -15.83 -6.01
CA PRO A 116 5.24 -14.38 -6.17
C PRO A 116 5.73 -13.99 -7.57
N PHE A 117 6.60 -14.78 -8.19
CA PHE A 117 7.06 -14.54 -9.56
C PHE A 117 6.22 -15.39 -10.51
N THR A 118 5.54 -14.78 -11.49
CA THR A 118 4.77 -15.53 -12.49
C THR A 118 4.92 -14.95 -13.89
N SER A 119 4.64 -15.79 -14.89
CA SER A 119 4.48 -15.39 -16.29
C SER A 119 3.44 -16.27 -16.95
N PRO A 120 2.56 -15.73 -17.82
CA PRO A 120 1.77 -16.54 -18.73
C PRO A 120 2.68 -17.41 -19.60
N VAL A 121 2.24 -18.64 -19.91
CA VAL A 121 2.95 -19.55 -20.82
C VAL A 121 2.16 -19.80 -22.09
N VAL A 122 2.87 -20.09 -23.18
CA VAL A 122 2.27 -20.54 -24.44
C VAL A 122 2.55 -22.03 -24.57
N ALA A 123 1.50 -22.84 -24.47
CA ALA A 123 1.61 -24.29 -24.62
C ALA A 123 2.01 -24.67 -26.06
N GLY A 124 2.99 -25.57 -26.20
CA GLY A 124 3.47 -26.06 -27.50
C GLY A 124 4.90 -26.60 -27.46
N ASP A 125 5.43 -26.94 -28.63
CA ASP A 125 6.74 -27.59 -28.79
C ASP A 125 7.92 -26.61 -28.89
N GLU A 126 7.64 -25.31 -28.98
CA GLU A 126 8.63 -24.25 -29.15
C GLU A 126 9.29 -23.86 -27.82
N MET A 127 10.62 -23.81 -27.79
CA MET A 127 11.36 -23.27 -26.64
C MET A 127 11.27 -21.76 -26.59
N ARG A 128 10.80 -21.24 -25.45
CA ARG A 128 10.62 -19.80 -25.21
C ARG A 128 11.31 -19.40 -23.92
N THR A 129 11.75 -18.14 -23.86
CA THR A 129 12.22 -17.53 -22.61
C THR A 129 11.05 -16.80 -21.98
N TYR A 130 10.62 -17.25 -20.81
CA TYR A 130 9.60 -16.60 -19.99
C TYR A 130 10.29 -15.72 -18.95
N VAL A 131 9.89 -14.46 -18.87
CA VAL A 131 10.39 -13.51 -17.86
C VAL A 131 9.33 -13.41 -16.77
N LEU A 132 9.57 -14.08 -15.65
CA LEU A 132 8.68 -14.05 -14.50
C LEU A 132 9.03 -12.81 -13.67
N LYS A 133 8.00 -12.04 -13.34
CA LYS A 133 8.11 -10.85 -12.49
C LYS A 133 7.26 -11.03 -11.26
N SER A 134 7.63 -10.33 -10.19
CA SER A 134 6.88 -10.31 -8.95
C SER A 134 6.28 -8.93 -8.71
N PRO A 135 4.99 -8.86 -8.32
CA PRO A 135 4.41 -7.61 -7.83
C PRO A 135 4.99 -7.20 -6.47
N PHE A 136 5.67 -8.12 -5.79
CA PHE A 136 6.37 -7.92 -4.52
C PHE A 136 7.88 -7.72 -4.75
N SER A 137 8.50 -6.73 -4.11
CA SER A 137 9.95 -6.67 -4.00
C SER A 137 10.41 -7.63 -2.91
N GLY A 138 10.54 -8.92 -3.26
CA GLY A 138 11.09 -9.95 -2.39
C GLY A 138 12.61 -10.08 -2.54
N ASN A 139 13.31 -10.35 -1.45
CA ASN A 139 14.75 -10.59 -1.44
C ASN A 139 15.06 -12.06 -1.78
N GLY A 140 14.62 -12.50 -2.97
CA GLY A 140 14.81 -13.87 -3.45
C GLY A 140 16.28 -14.29 -3.62
N SER A 141 17.21 -13.34 -3.56
CA SER A 141 18.66 -13.60 -3.69
C SER A 141 19.26 -14.19 -2.42
N ARG A 142 18.65 -13.95 -1.25
CA ARG A 142 18.99 -14.64 0.00
C ARG A 142 18.31 -15.98 0.18
N ALA A 143 17.40 -16.33 -0.71
CA ALA A 143 16.65 -17.57 -0.60
C ALA A 143 17.57 -18.79 -0.74
N ARG A 144 17.52 -19.67 0.26
CA ARG A 144 18.17 -20.99 0.23
C ARG A 144 17.43 -21.96 -0.68
N HIS A 145 16.11 -21.83 -0.78
CA HIS A 145 15.28 -22.73 -1.57
C HIS A 145 14.64 -21.98 -2.73
N VAL A 146 14.80 -22.53 -3.94
CA VAL A 146 14.15 -22.04 -5.15
C VAL A 146 13.12 -23.09 -5.57
N LEU A 147 11.87 -22.66 -5.74
CA LEU A 147 10.74 -23.53 -6.02
C LEU A 147 10.07 -23.07 -7.32
N LEU A 148 10.27 -23.81 -8.40
CA LEU A 148 9.66 -23.53 -9.70
C LEU A 148 8.40 -24.39 -9.86
N ARG A 149 7.29 -23.75 -10.21
CA ARG A 149 6.07 -24.38 -10.72
C ARG A 149 6.09 -24.33 -12.26
N PRO A 150 6.46 -25.41 -12.97
CA PRO A 150 6.66 -25.38 -14.43
C PRO A 150 5.36 -25.18 -15.22
N ALA A 151 4.23 -25.61 -14.65
CA ALA A 151 2.88 -25.45 -15.20
C ALA A 151 1.86 -25.52 -14.07
N ASP A 152 0.68 -24.96 -14.26
CA ASP A 152 -0.47 -24.97 -13.34
C ASP A 152 -1.53 -26.02 -13.73
N ARG A 153 -1.13 -27.07 -14.44
CA ARG A 153 -2.03 -28.09 -14.98
C ARG A 153 -1.47 -29.51 -14.80
N PRO A 154 -2.26 -30.49 -14.33
CA PRO A 154 -1.86 -31.90 -14.32
C PRO A 154 -1.65 -32.48 -15.73
N GLY A 155 -0.72 -33.43 -15.87
CA GLY A 155 -0.47 -34.19 -17.10
C GLY A 155 0.41 -33.47 -18.14
N ALA A 156 0.74 -32.20 -17.91
CA ALA A 156 1.64 -31.42 -18.74
C ALA A 156 3.07 -31.96 -18.68
N THR A 157 3.74 -31.97 -19.82
CA THR A 157 5.17 -32.28 -19.94
C THR A 157 5.92 -30.97 -20.10
N PHE A 158 7.07 -30.84 -19.45
CA PHE A 158 7.94 -29.67 -19.55
C PHE A 158 9.37 -30.07 -19.87
N GLU A 159 10.07 -29.18 -20.58
CA GLU A 159 11.52 -29.23 -20.73
C GLU A 159 12.11 -27.85 -20.48
N ILE A 160 13.09 -27.77 -19.58
CA ILE A 160 13.73 -26.52 -19.16
C ILE A 160 15.20 -26.57 -19.57
N GLU A 161 15.63 -25.61 -20.37
CA GLU A 161 17.03 -25.45 -20.81
C GLU A 161 17.83 -24.64 -19.80
N SER A 162 17.26 -23.55 -19.28
CA SER A 162 17.89 -22.73 -18.25
C SER A 162 16.90 -22.03 -17.35
N ILE A 163 17.36 -21.74 -16.13
CA ILE A 163 16.68 -20.91 -15.13
C ILE A 163 17.70 -19.89 -14.65
N ARG A 164 17.35 -18.62 -14.64
CA ARG A 164 18.26 -17.54 -14.26
C ARG A 164 17.59 -16.55 -13.34
N LEU A 165 18.27 -16.20 -12.25
CA LEU A 165 17.89 -15.08 -11.40
C LEU A 165 18.61 -13.83 -11.90
N VAL A 166 17.86 -12.80 -12.28
CA VAL A 166 18.39 -11.49 -12.64
C VAL A 166 18.30 -10.61 -11.40
N LEU A 167 19.45 -10.29 -10.82
CA LEU A 167 19.53 -9.44 -9.63
C LEU A 167 19.38 -7.96 -10.02
N ARG A 168 18.93 -7.14 -9.08
CA ARG A 168 18.63 -5.73 -9.32
C ARG A 168 19.85 -4.93 -9.77
N ARG A 169 21.05 -5.13 -9.22
CA ARG A 169 22.28 -4.48 -9.71
C ARG A 169 22.52 -4.80 -11.19
N GLU A 170 22.31 -6.07 -11.58
CA GLU A 170 22.48 -6.51 -12.96
C GLU A 170 21.45 -5.84 -13.89
N HIS A 171 20.18 -5.83 -13.48
CA HIS A 171 19.11 -5.17 -14.22
C HIS A 171 19.37 -3.66 -14.40
N LEU A 172 19.71 -2.97 -13.31
CA LEU A 172 19.99 -1.53 -13.34
C LEU A 172 21.24 -1.17 -14.15
N ALA A 173 22.21 -2.08 -14.24
CA ALA A 173 23.37 -1.91 -15.11
C ALA A 173 23.03 -2.04 -16.61
N ALA A 174 21.93 -2.74 -16.95
CA ALA A 174 21.53 -3.00 -18.34
C ALA A 174 20.55 -1.95 -18.91
N VAL A 175 19.84 -1.19 -18.08
CA VAL A 175 18.88 -0.17 -18.51
C VAL A 175 19.52 1.22 -18.59
N ALA A 176 19.01 2.12 -19.44
CA ALA A 176 19.52 3.48 -19.54
C ALA A 176 19.33 4.28 -18.22
N SER A 177 20.17 5.28 -18.00
CA SER A 177 20.06 6.16 -16.82
C SER A 177 18.83 7.02 -16.96
N GLY A 178 18.14 7.27 -15.86
CA GLY A 178 16.91 8.03 -15.90
C GLY A 178 16.04 7.81 -14.68
N LEU A 179 14.79 8.22 -14.81
CA LEU A 179 13.79 8.08 -13.77
C LEU A 179 13.50 6.60 -13.51
N GLY A 180 13.42 6.26 -12.23
CA GLY A 180 13.01 4.96 -11.73
C GLY A 180 12.46 5.10 -10.33
N TRP A 181 12.08 3.97 -9.73
CA TRP A 181 11.58 3.94 -8.37
C TRP A 181 12.32 2.87 -7.57
N GLN A 182 13.13 3.31 -6.60
CA GLN A 182 14.14 2.47 -5.97
C GLN A 182 14.03 2.54 -4.46
N GLY A 183 14.03 1.36 -3.82
CA GLY A 183 14.11 1.21 -2.37
C GLY A 183 15.55 1.02 -1.91
N LEU A 184 15.92 1.65 -0.81
CA LEU A 184 17.11 1.32 -0.02
C LEU A 184 16.62 0.95 1.38
N SER A 185 16.73 -0.33 1.72
CA SER A 185 15.97 -0.94 2.82
C SER A 185 14.46 -0.71 2.63
N GLU A 186 13.77 -0.22 3.67
CA GLU A 186 12.32 -0.01 3.69
C GLU A 186 11.86 1.36 3.16
N ILE A 187 12.79 2.22 2.77
CA ILE A 187 12.49 3.57 2.30
C ILE A 187 12.67 3.62 0.78
N TYR A 188 11.56 3.91 0.11
CA TYR A 188 11.46 4.00 -1.33
C TYR A 188 11.31 5.45 -1.76
N ARG A 189 11.94 5.78 -2.89
CA ARG A 189 11.86 7.11 -3.51
C ARG A 189 11.74 6.98 -5.02
N GLU A 190 11.21 8.03 -5.63
CA GLU A 190 11.49 8.29 -7.03
C GLU A 190 12.97 8.61 -7.15
N THR A 191 13.63 8.11 -8.19
CA THR A 191 15.08 8.27 -8.33
C THR A 191 15.46 8.62 -9.74
N LEU A 192 16.48 9.46 -9.90
CA LEU A 192 17.33 9.39 -11.08
C LEU A 192 18.43 8.37 -10.82
N VAL A 193 18.36 7.24 -11.52
CA VAL A 193 19.40 6.22 -11.50
C VAL A 193 20.48 6.65 -12.49
N ALA A 194 21.72 6.74 -12.01
CA ALA A 194 22.90 7.11 -12.79
C ALA A 194 24.05 6.13 -12.51
N ARG A 195 25.08 6.16 -13.36
CA ARG A 195 26.29 5.34 -13.22
C ARG A 195 27.55 6.18 -13.28
N SER A 196 28.61 5.71 -12.65
CA SER A 196 29.90 6.40 -12.69
C SER A 196 30.62 6.14 -14.02
N PRO A 197 31.24 7.14 -14.68
CA PRO A 197 30.99 8.56 -14.54
C PRO A 197 29.86 9.00 -15.46
N GLU A 198 28.85 9.66 -14.92
CA GLU A 198 27.76 10.26 -15.69
C GLU A 198 27.38 11.60 -15.08
N ALA A 199 26.88 12.51 -15.91
CA ALA A 199 26.33 13.79 -15.50
C ALA A 199 24.98 14.03 -16.19
N ILE A 200 24.01 14.51 -15.44
CA ILE A 200 22.66 14.84 -15.91
C ILE A 200 22.47 16.34 -15.69
N THR A 201 22.19 17.09 -16.76
CA THR A 201 22.03 18.54 -16.71
C THR A 201 20.59 18.94 -17.00
N PHE A 202 20.06 19.86 -16.19
CA PHE A 202 18.72 20.41 -16.33
C PHE A 202 18.77 21.92 -16.46
N ASP A 203 18.09 22.49 -17.45
CA ASP A 203 17.83 23.93 -17.49
C ASP A 203 16.59 24.23 -16.64
N VAL A 204 16.78 24.92 -15.52
CA VAL A 204 15.74 25.16 -14.52
C VAL A 204 15.68 26.62 -14.07
N GLY A 205 14.44 27.13 -13.96
CA GLY A 205 14.16 28.42 -13.35
C GLY A 205 14.05 28.25 -11.84
N LEU A 206 14.95 28.87 -11.08
CA LEU A 206 14.93 28.76 -9.64
C LEU A 206 13.95 29.78 -9.01
N PRO A 207 13.17 29.40 -7.98
CA PRO A 207 12.37 30.35 -7.21
C PRO A 207 13.24 31.38 -6.48
N SER A 208 12.63 32.42 -5.90
CA SER A 208 13.33 33.52 -5.23
C SER A 208 14.25 33.10 -4.08
N ARG A 209 13.88 32.06 -3.34
CA ARG A 209 14.71 31.43 -2.29
C ARG A 209 14.74 29.92 -2.51
N PRO A 210 15.60 29.46 -3.42
CA PRO A 210 15.61 28.08 -3.85
C PRO A 210 16.37 27.21 -2.86
N ARG A 211 15.78 26.07 -2.54
CA ARG A 211 16.44 24.95 -1.86
C ARG A 211 16.25 23.71 -2.71
N LEU A 212 17.33 22.99 -2.99
CA LEU A 212 17.29 21.68 -3.61
C LEU A 212 17.19 20.64 -2.50
N ASP A 213 16.05 19.98 -2.38
CA ASP A 213 15.94 18.77 -1.58
C ASP A 213 16.40 17.58 -2.43
N VAL A 214 17.33 16.79 -1.91
CA VAL A 214 17.83 15.59 -2.59
C VAL A 214 18.30 14.58 -1.56
N ALA A 215 18.03 13.31 -1.83
CA ALA A 215 18.63 12.20 -1.10
C ALA A 215 19.66 11.49 -1.99
N LEU A 216 20.75 11.04 -1.38
CA LEU A 216 21.82 10.30 -2.05
C LEU A 216 21.79 8.86 -1.57
N GLY A 217 22.06 7.92 -2.45
CA GLY A 217 22.08 6.52 -2.08
C GLY A 217 22.72 5.63 -3.13
N THR A 218 23.13 4.44 -2.71
CA THR A 218 23.70 3.42 -3.61
C THR A 218 23.43 2.02 -3.06
N VAL A 219 23.45 1.04 -3.94
CA VAL A 219 23.46 -0.40 -3.61
C VAL A 219 24.89 -0.97 -3.64
N GLU A 220 25.88 -0.13 -3.90
CA GLU A 220 27.27 -0.52 -4.11
C GLU A 220 28.05 -0.38 -2.81
N ASP A 221 28.86 -1.40 -2.48
CA ASP A 221 29.65 -1.41 -1.24
C ASP A 221 30.85 -0.45 -1.28
N GLY A 222 31.25 -0.03 -2.49
CA GLY A 222 32.33 0.93 -2.71
C GLY A 222 31.87 2.39 -2.58
N PRO A 223 32.82 3.33 -2.36
CA PRO A 223 32.50 4.75 -2.24
C PRO A 223 31.97 5.33 -3.56
N VAL A 224 30.87 6.09 -3.47
CA VAL A 224 30.26 6.80 -4.61
C VAL A 224 30.15 8.29 -4.29
N THR A 225 30.77 9.12 -5.13
CA THR A 225 30.79 10.58 -4.97
C THR A 225 29.75 11.23 -5.87
N PHE A 226 28.87 12.00 -5.24
CA PHE A 226 27.80 12.78 -5.84
C PHE A 226 28.20 14.26 -5.81
N ARG A 227 28.03 14.95 -6.95
CA ARG A 227 28.21 16.40 -7.03
C ARG A 227 27.00 17.08 -7.64
N VAL A 228 26.61 18.20 -7.04
CA VAL A 228 25.64 19.13 -7.62
C VAL A 228 26.40 20.39 -8.02
N SER A 229 26.25 20.80 -9.27
CA SER A 229 26.82 22.03 -9.80
C SER A 229 25.74 22.92 -10.39
N VAL A 230 25.94 24.22 -10.29
CA VAL A 230 25.02 25.24 -10.82
C VAL A 230 25.79 26.17 -11.73
N ARG A 231 25.27 26.40 -12.94
CA ARG A 231 25.82 27.35 -13.90
C ARG A 231 24.76 28.37 -14.32
N PRO A 232 24.85 29.62 -13.84
CA PRO A 232 24.03 30.71 -14.36
C PRO A 232 24.34 31.02 -15.82
N ALA A 233 23.38 31.59 -16.55
CA ALA A 233 23.61 32.04 -17.92
C ALA A 233 24.79 33.03 -18.00
N GLY A 234 25.81 32.71 -18.81
CA GLY A 234 27.00 33.55 -19.01
C GLY A 234 28.02 33.53 -17.85
N ALA A 235 27.86 32.64 -16.86
CA ALA A 235 28.80 32.47 -15.76
C ALA A 235 29.46 31.08 -15.78
N GLU A 236 30.53 30.92 -15.00
CA GLU A 236 31.18 29.64 -14.79
C GLU A 236 30.32 28.70 -13.92
N GLU A 237 30.49 27.40 -14.12
CA GLU A 237 29.84 26.37 -13.31
C GLU A 237 30.48 26.33 -11.92
N THR A 238 29.66 26.31 -10.87
CA THR A 238 30.10 26.22 -9.47
C THR A 238 29.54 24.96 -8.82
N THR A 239 30.40 24.12 -8.25
CA THR A 239 29.98 22.97 -7.43
C THR A 239 29.43 23.48 -6.10
N VAL A 240 28.15 23.22 -5.85
CA VAL A 240 27.43 23.63 -4.63
C VAL A 240 27.28 22.48 -3.63
N LEU A 241 27.44 21.23 -4.08
CA LEU A 241 27.48 20.05 -3.23
C LEU A 241 28.54 19.06 -3.73
N GLU A 242 29.33 18.53 -2.82
CA GLU A 242 30.13 17.32 -3.04
C GLU A 242 30.02 16.40 -1.82
N ARG A 243 29.55 15.17 -2.03
CA ARG A 243 29.33 14.19 -0.98
C ARG A 243 29.70 12.79 -1.45
N THR A 244 30.43 12.05 -0.63
CA THR A 244 30.76 10.65 -0.87
C THR A 244 29.95 9.77 0.06
N VAL A 245 29.08 8.94 -0.52
CA VAL A 245 28.34 7.91 0.20
C VAL A 245 29.21 6.66 0.26
N THR A 246 29.43 6.16 1.48
CA THR A 246 30.27 4.97 1.75
C THR A 246 29.47 3.81 2.33
N ARG A 247 28.18 4.01 2.60
CA ARG A 247 27.29 2.99 3.16
C ARG A 247 26.19 2.65 2.15
N ALA A 248 26.27 1.45 1.60
CA ALA A 248 25.24 0.90 0.74
C ALA A 248 23.88 0.77 1.46
N HIS A 249 22.80 0.70 0.68
CA HIS A 249 21.45 0.39 1.14
C HIS A 249 20.88 1.38 2.16
N ARG A 250 21.34 2.64 2.15
CA ARG A 250 20.78 3.71 2.98
C ARG A 250 20.65 5.01 2.19
N TRP A 251 19.60 5.77 2.48
CA TRP A 251 19.45 7.15 2.02
C TRP A 251 20.15 8.14 2.94
N GLU A 252 20.86 9.09 2.35
CA GLU A 252 21.38 10.29 3.02
C GLU A 252 20.68 11.51 2.44
N ALA A 253 19.80 12.15 3.21
CA ALA A 253 19.15 13.39 2.81
C ALA A 253 20.14 14.55 2.94
N VAL A 254 20.37 15.27 1.85
CA VAL A 254 21.36 16.37 1.80
C VAL A 254 20.75 17.58 1.09
N PRO A 255 19.87 18.35 1.77
CA PRO A 255 19.32 19.56 1.19
C PRO A 255 20.43 20.58 0.92
N VAL A 256 20.28 21.35 -0.16
CA VAL A 256 21.24 22.38 -0.59
C VAL A 256 20.50 23.70 -0.77
N ASP A 257 20.81 24.68 0.08
CA ASP A 257 20.31 26.04 -0.09
C ASP A 257 21.04 26.74 -1.24
N LEU A 258 20.29 27.37 -2.13
CA LEU A 258 20.79 28.00 -3.35
C LEU A 258 20.48 29.52 -3.42
N PRO A 259 20.54 30.29 -2.31
CA PRO A 259 20.04 31.68 -2.29
C PRO A 259 20.75 32.61 -3.29
N ALA A 260 22.02 32.35 -3.59
CA ALA A 260 22.80 33.12 -4.57
C ALA A 260 22.23 33.05 -6.00
N TYR A 261 21.39 32.05 -6.28
CA TYR A 261 20.81 31.78 -7.59
C TYR A 261 19.30 32.05 -7.65
N GLY A 262 18.71 32.63 -6.60
CA GLY A 262 17.28 32.87 -6.51
C GLY A 262 16.73 33.72 -7.66
N GLY A 263 15.61 33.28 -8.26
CA GLY A 263 14.94 33.96 -9.37
C GLY A 263 15.67 33.89 -10.71
N ARG A 264 16.73 33.06 -10.84
CA ARG A 264 17.55 32.96 -12.06
C ARG A 264 17.24 31.68 -12.82
N GLN A 265 17.45 31.73 -14.14
CA GLN A 265 17.60 30.53 -14.96
C GLN A 265 19.03 30.01 -14.83
N VAL A 266 19.18 28.72 -14.55
CA VAL A 266 20.47 28.05 -14.38
C VAL A 266 20.47 26.70 -15.05
N ALA A 267 21.66 26.23 -15.43
CA ALA A 267 21.89 24.81 -15.67
C ALA A 267 22.28 24.15 -14.33
N LEU A 268 21.47 23.18 -13.87
CA LEU A 268 21.72 22.37 -12.69
C LEU A 268 22.27 21.01 -13.12
N THR A 269 23.50 20.70 -12.75
CA THR A 269 24.19 19.46 -13.12
C THR A 269 24.29 18.53 -11.92
N LEU A 270 23.76 17.31 -12.05
CA LEU A 270 23.92 16.21 -11.10
C LEU A 270 24.96 15.23 -11.67
N SER A 271 26.11 15.08 -11.03
CA SER A 271 27.18 14.19 -11.52
C SER A 271 27.64 13.15 -10.50
N LEU A 272 27.96 11.97 -11.01
CA LEU A 272 28.38 10.81 -10.24
C LEU A 272 29.80 10.41 -10.61
N ALA A 273 30.62 10.09 -9.61
CA ALA A 273 31.94 9.53 -9.80
C ALA A 273 32.26 8.45 -8.74
N ALA A 274 32.90 7.38 -9.16
CA ALA A 274 33.37 6.28 -8.34
C ALA A 274 34.61 5.68 -9.00
N GLU A 275 35.42 4.96 -8.22
CA GLU A 275 36.65 4.32 -8.71
C GLU A 275 36.38 3.34 -9.86
N LYS A 276 35.29 2.57 -9.75
CA LYS A 276 34.86 1.61 -10.77
C LYS A 276 33.85 2.25 -11.73
N PRO A 277 34.11 2.27 -13.06
CA PRO A 277 33.10 2.65 -14.03
C PRO A 277 31.89 1.70 -14.02
N GLY A 278 30.69 2.25 -14.21
CA GLY A 278 29.43 1.52 -14.15
C GLY A 278 28.82 1.40 -12.76
N THR A 279 29.51 1.82 -11.69
CA THR A 279 28.98 1.82 -10.32
C THR A 279 27.70 2.64 -10.22
N LEU A 280 26.66 2.04 -9.65
CA LEU A 280 25.34 2.64 -9.54
C LEU A 280 25.28 3.72 -8.45
N GLY A 281 24.58 4.82 -8.74
CA GLY A 281 24.20 5.84 -7.77
C GLY A 281 22.79 6.34 -8.01
N PHE A 282 22.09 6.63 -6.93
CA PHE A 282 20.69 7.06 -6.94
C PHE A 282 20.56 8.48 -6.39
N TRP A 283 20.00 9.36 -7.20
CA TRP A 283 19.50 10.67 -6.75
C TRP A 283 18.03 10.51 -6.37
N GLY A 284 17.74 10.40 -5.08
CA GLY A 284 16.39 10.25 -4.54
C GLY A 284 15.65 11.59 -4.51
N SER A 285 14.57 11.66 -5.29
CA SER A 285 13.62 12.78 -5.37
C SER A 285 14.28 14.17 -5.41
N PRO A 286 15.19 14.47 -6.35
CA PRO A 286 15.80 15.80 -6.46
C PRO A 286 14.73 16.83 -6.87
N ILE A 287 14.42 17.76 -5.95
CA ILE A 287 13.34 18.75 -6.13
C ILE A 287 13.82 20.12 -5.67
N VAL A 288 13.61 21.13 -6.52
CA VAL A 288 13.83 22.53 -6.15
C VAL A 288 12.54 23.11 -5.55
N ARG A 289 12.62 23.57 -4.30
CA ARG A 289 11.52 24.21 -3.57
C ARG A 289 11.81 25.66 -3.25
N ARG A 290 10.74 26.37 -2.88
CA ARG A 290 10.81 27.67 -2.22
C ARG A 290 10.67 27.48 -0.71
N THR A 291 11.59 28.03 0.08
CA THR A 291 11.63 27.88 1.55
C THR A 291 10.90 28.99 2.32
N GLU A 292 10.26 29.94 1.65
CA GLU A 292 9.40 30.92 2.33
C GLU A 292 7.91 30.67 2.08
N PRO A 293 7.08 30.76 3.15
CA PRO A 293 5.65 30.94 2.97
C PRO A 293 5.42 32.24 2.19
N SER A 294 4.38 32.27 1.35
CA SER A 294 3.92 33.52 0.76
C SER A 294 3.65 34.52 1.89
N SER A 295 4.51 35.52 2.06
CA SER A 295 4.21 36.62 2.97
C SER A 295 2.91 37.28 2.50
N PRO A 296 1.98 37.60 3.40
CA PRO A 296 0.74 38.26 3.03
C PRO A 296 1.10 39.60 2.41
N THR A 297 0.78 39.76 1.14
CA THR A 297 0.66 41.09 0.56
C THR A 297 -0.65 41.65 1.07
N VAL A 298 -0.53 42.55 2.05
CA VAL A 298 -1.57 43.44 2.58
C VAL A 298 -2.60 42.80 3.51
N GLU A 299 -2.78 43.49 4.63
CA GLU A 299 -3.79 43.34 5.69
C GLU A 299 -5.16 42.88 5.15
N SER A 300 -5.53 41.64 5.47
CA SER A 300 -6.91 41.17 5.39
C SER A 300 -7.17 40.28 6.62
N GLU A 301 -7.68 40.89 7.68
CA GLU A 301 -8.05 40.25 8.96
C GLU A 301 -9.17 39.18 8.84
N ALA A 302 -9.59 38.79 7.63
CA ALA A 302 -10.73 37.90 7.41
C ALA A 302 -10.46 36.66 6.52
N ALA A 303 -9.24 36.46 6.00
CA ALA A 303 -8.95 35.30 5.14
C ALA A 303 -8.08 34.28 5.87
N THR A 304 -8.65 33.14 6.28
CA THR A 304 -7.86 32.00 6.78
C THR A 304 -6.82 31.59 5.73
N GLU A 305 -5.54 31.65 6.09
CA GLU A 305 -4.43 31.21 5.24
C GLU A 305 -4.51 29.70 4.96
N ALA A 306 -4.02 29.26 3.80
CA ALA A 306 -3.94 27.84 3.48
C ALA A 306 -2.96 27.14 4.45
N PRO A 307 -3.24 25.89 4.89
CA PRO A 307 -2.33 25.18 5.77
C PRO A 307 -0.98 24.93 5.09
N GLN A 308 0.10 25.16 5.84
CA GLN A 308 1.46 24.81 5.40
C GLN A 308 1.60 23.29 5.29
N GLY A 309 1.05 22.55 6.25
CA GLY A 309 1.16 21.10 6.32
C GLY A 309 -0.19 20.41 6.42
N VAL A 310 -0.31 19.23 5.82
CA VAL A 310 -1.47 18.34 5.99
C VAL A 310 -0.97 16.98 6.42
N ILE A 311 -1.48 16.47 7.54
CA ILE A 311 -1.23 15.11 8.04
C ILE A 311 -2.56 14.37 8.03
N LEU A 312 -2.67 13.36 7.18
CA LEU A 312 -3.81 12.47 7.08
C LEU A 312 -3.46 11.16 7.78
N ILE A 313 -4.08 10.92 8.92
CA ILE A 313 -3.98 9.68 9.70
C ILE A 313 -5.09 8.76 9.24
N TRP A 314 -4.69 7.60 8.71
CA TRP A 314 -5.57 6.58 8.13
C TRP A 314 -5.42 5.30 8.94
N ALA A 315 -6.39 5.05 9.84
CA ALA A 315 -6.32 3.97 10.81
C ALA A 315 -7.05 2.71 10.32
N ASP A 316 -6.27 1.65 10.09
CA ASP A 316 -6.73 0.35 9.61
C ASP A 316 -7.68 -0.32 10.62
N THR A 317 -8.85 -0.78 10.15
CA THR A 317 -9.91 -1.48 10.93
C THR A 317 -10.54 -0.69 12.08
N LEU A 318 -10.35 0.63 12.15
CA LEU A 318 -10.83 1.42 13.27
C LEU A 318 -12.35 1.65 13.25
N ARG A 319 -13.03 1.10 14.25
CA ARG A 319 -14.45 1.31 14.54
C ARG A 319 -14.70 2.61 15.27
N ARG A 320 -15.62 3.43 14.76
CA ARG A 320 -15.99 4.71 15.42
C ARG A 320 -16.64 4.52 16.78
N ASP A 321 -17.41 3.44 16.96
CA ASP A 321 -18.14 3.13 18.19
C ASP A 321 -17.23 2.63 19.33
N HIS A 322 -15.93 2.51 19.08
CA HIS A 322 -14.89 2.27 20.07
C HIS A 322 -14.13 3.54 20.50
N LEU A 323 -14.61 4.72 20.13
CA LEU A 323 -14.00 6.02 20.48
C LEU A 323 -14.88 6.83 21.44
N GLY A 324 -14.26 7.51 22.40
CA GLY A 324 -14.97 8.29 23.42
C GLY A 324 -15.80 9.44 22.82
N ALA A 325 -15.28 10.08 21.77
CA ALA A 325 -15.97 11.12 21.01
C ALA A 325 -17.32 10.67 20.43
N TYR A 326 -17.50 9.37 20.20
CA TYR A 326 -18.72 8.75 19.68
C TYR A 326 -19.55 8.06 20.76
N GLY A 327 -19.17 8.20 22.04
CA GLY A 327 -19.92 7.69 23.18
C GLY A 327 -19.40 6.39 23.78
N TYR A 328 -18.25 5.87 23.33
CA TYR A 328 -17.67 4.68 23.92
C TYR A 328 -17.23 4.90 25.37
N THR A 329 -17.49 3.92 26.24
CA THR A 329 -17.32 4.08 27.69
C THR A 329 -15.89 3.83 28.17
N ARG A 330 -15.11 3.01 27.46
CA ARG A 330 -13.70 2.78 27.80
C ARG A 330 -12.87 3.96 27.28
N PRO A 331 -11.88 4.46 28.05
CA PRO A 331 -11.05 5.60 27.64
C PRO A 331 -9.96 5.17 26.64
N THR A 332 -10.38 4.65 25.49
CA THR A 332 -9.50 4.16 24.42
C THR A 332 -8.77 5.30 23.71
N SER A 333 -9.38 6.48 23.61
CA SER A 333 -8.97 7.53 22.67
C SER A 333 -8.97 8.97 23.21
N PRO A 334 -8.48 9.23 24.44
CA PRO A 334 -8.57 10.55 25.05
C PRO A 334 -7.84 11.68 24.30
N VAL A 335 -6.80 11.40 23.50
CA VAL A 335 -6.17 12.41 22.63
C VAL A 335 -7.10 12.75 21.46
N ILE A 336 -7.60 11.75 20.74
CA ILE A 336 -8.55 11.95 19.63
C ILE A 336 -9.81 12.67 20.12
N ASP A 337 -10.34 12.31 21.30
CA ASP A 337 -11.48 12.99 21.93
C ASP A 337 -11.21 14.48 22.16
N ARG A 338 -9.97 14.81 22.56
CA ARG A 338 -9.54 16.20 22.73
C ARG A 338 -9.45 16.91 21.38
N LEU A 339 -8.86 16.29 20.37
CA LEU A 339 -8.77 16.85 19.02
C LEU A 339 -10.16 17.12 18.42
N ALA A 340 -11.12 16.22 18.66
CA ALA A 340 -12.51 16.40 18.26
C ALA A 340 -13.16 17.63 18.91
N ARG A 341 -12.91 17.87 20.20
CA ARG A 341 -13.40 19.08 20.91
C ARG A 341 -12.70 20.36 20.45
N GLU A 342 -11.40 20.29 20.15
CA GLU A 342 -10.59 21.43 19.72
C GLU A 342 -10.74 21.75 18.22
N GLY A 343 -11.31 20.83 17.43
CA GLY A 343 -11.53 20.97 16.00
C GLY A 343 -12.99 20.70 15.62
N ALA A 344 -13.17 19.87 14.59
CA ALA A 344 -14.45 19.44 14.08
C ALA A 344 -14.62 17.91 14.18
N LEU A 345 -15.75 17.48 14.74
CA LEU A 345 -16.20 16.10 14.80
C LEU A 345 -17.33 15.88 13.79
N PHE A 346 -17.19 14.89 12.92
CA PHE A 346 -18.27 14.44 12.04
C PHE A 346 -18.92 13.21 12.66
N ARG A 347 -20.20 13.30 13.03
CA ARG A 347 -20.92 12.21 13.71
C ARG A 347 -21.18 11.03 12.79
N ASP A 348 -21.35 11.30 11.51
CA ASP A 348 -21.70 10.28 10.53
C ASP A 348 -20.84 10.38 9.26
N CYS A 349 -19.80 9.56 9.19
CA CYS A 349 -18.94 9.41 8.02
C CYS A 349 -19.01 7.96 7.52
N VAL A 350 -19.25 7.79 6.21
CA VAL A 350 -19.44 6.49 5.57
C VAL A 350 -18.25 6.17 4.65
N GLY A 351 -17.60 5.02 4.88
CA GLY A 351 -16.56 4.47 4.04
C GLY A 351 -17.11 3.84 2.75
N GLN A 352 -16.32 3.87 1.68
CA GLN A 352 -16.75 3.38 0.36
C GLN A 352 -16.48 1.88 0.16
N ALA A 353 -15.73 1.23 1.05
CA ALA A 353 -15.45 -0.18 1.02
C ALA A 353 -15.04 -0.68 2.41
N SER A 354 -15.17 -1.98 2.63
CA SER A 354 -14.86 -2.65 3.90
C SER A 354 -13.48 -3.33 3.92
N TRP A 355 -12.58 -2.99 2.99
CA TRP A 355 -11.26 -3.59 2.87
C TRP A 355 -10.20 -2.57 2.43
N THR A 356 -9.05 -2.52 3.10
CA THR A 356 -8.01 -1.50 2.90
C THR A 356 -7.54 -1.40 1.45
N LYS A 357 -7.46 -2.56 0.77
CA LYS A 357 -7.09 -2.68 -0.66
C LYS A 357 -7.99 -1.84 -1.56
N VAL A 358 -9.26 -1.71 -1.19
CA VAL A 358 -10.31 -1.06 -1.97
C VAL A 358 -10.60 0.34 -1.44
N ALA A 359 -10.61 0.53 -0.11
CA ALA A 359 -10.91 1.80 0.54
C ALA A 359 -9.81 2.86 0.33
N THR A 360 -8.53 2.47 0.35
CA THR A 360 -7.42 3.44 0.26
C THR A 360 -7.35 4.16 -1.10
N PRO A 361 -7.48 3.47 -2.25
CA PRO A 361 -7.60 4.16 -3.54
C PRO A 361 -8.77 5.15 -3.61
N THR A 362 -9.89 4.86 -2.95
CA THR A 362 -11.04 5.78 -2.90
C THR A 362 -10.67 7.10 -2.22
N LEU A 363 -10.06 7.04 -1.03
CA LEU A 363 -9.55 8.23 -0.35
C LEU A 363 -8.58 9.02 -1.22
N MET A 364 -7.63 8.31 -1.83
CA MET A 364 -6.52 8.93 -2.55
C MET A 364 -6.94 9.53 -3.90
N THR A 365 -8.09 9.17 -4.46
CA THR A 365 -8.52 9.62 -5.79
C THR A 365 -9.83 10.42 -5.77
N ALA A 366 -10.55 10.39 -4.64
CA ALA A 366 -11.94 10.80 -4.54
C ALA A 366 -12.86 10.06 -5.54
N MET A 367 -12.55 8.82 -5.92
CA MET A 367 -13.38 8.01 -6.81
C MET A 367 -13.93 6.79 -6.06
N TYR A 368 -15.12 6.32 -6.42
CA TYR A 368 -15.69 5.07 -5.91
C TYR A 368 -14.92 3.84 -6.45
N PRO A 369 -14.94 2.70 -5.72
CA PRO A 369 -14.34 1.43 -6.14
C PRO A 369 -14.60 1.03 -7.59
N SER A 370 -15.87 1.07 -8.02
CA SER A 370 -16.26 0.76 -9.40
C SER A 370 -15.71 1.75 -10.45
N SER A 371 -15.34 2.98 -10.04
CA SER A 371 -14.83 4.02 -10.93
C SER A 371 -13.31 3.96 -11.08
N HIS A 372 -12.56 3.83 -9.99
CA HIS A 372 -11.10 3.68 -10.09
C HIS A 372 -10.66 2.26 -10.48
N GLY A 373 -11.55 1.27 -10.34
CA GLY A 373 -11.36 -0.09 -10.86
C GLY A 373 -10.47 -0.99 -10.00
N VAL A 374 -10.30 -0.67 -8.70
CA VAL A 374 -9.59 -1.52 -7.74
C VAL A 374 -10.65 -2.12 -6.83
N GLN A 375 -10.96 -3.40 -7.01
CA GLN A 375 -12.03 -4.10 -6.30
C GLN A 375 -11.56 -5.46 -5.75
N ASP A 376 -10.42 -5.95 -6.21
CA ASP A 376 -9.89 -7.27 -5.88
C ASP A 376 -8.38 -7.25 -5.63
N PHE A 377 -7.85 -8.36 -5.12
CA PHE A 377 -6.44 -8.52 -4.72
C PHE A 377 -5.43 -8.13 -5.82
N PRO A 378 -5.54 -8.61 -7.08
CA PRO A 378 -4.54 -8.32 -8.12
C PRO A 378 -4.67 -6.91 -8.72
N ASP A 379 -5.78 -6.21 -8.47
CA ASP A 379 -6.05 -4.93 -9.10
C ASP A 379 -5.02 -3.88 -8.65
N ARG A 380 -4.69 -2.97 -9.56
CA ARG A 380 -3.79 -1.85 -9.30
C ARG A 380 -4.47 -0.58 -9.76
N LEU A 381 -4.27 0.51 -9.03
CA LEU A 381 -4.77 1.81 -9.45
C LEU A 381 -4.16 2.16 -10.82
N PRO A 382 -4.97 2.46 -11.86
CA PRO A 382 -4.44 2.83 -13.17
C PRO A 382 -3.54 4.06 -13.08
N ASN A 383 -2.49 4.13 -13.92
CA ASN A 383 -1.56 5.26 -13.91
C ASN A 383 -2.17 6.59 -14.29
N SER A 384 -3.30 6.56 -15.00
CA SER A 384 -4.10 7.72 -15.38
C SER A 384 -4.88 8.33 -14.20
N ALA A 385 -5.02 7.60 -13.09
CA ALA A 385 -5.65 8.12 -11.89
C ALA A 385 -4.72 9.16 -11.22
N LEU A 386 -5.23 10.36 -11.01
CA LEU A 386 -4.54 11.42 -10.28
C LEU A 386 -4.83 11.26 -8.79
N THR A 387 -3.78 11.11 -7.97
CA THR A 387 -3.92 10.95 -6.53
C THR A 387 -3.84 12.29 -5.78
N LEU A 388 -4.33 12.31 -4.54
CA LEU A 388 -4.18 13.41 -3.60
C LEU A 388 -2.70 13.80 -3.43
N ALA A 389 -1.81 12.81 -3.33
CA ALA A 389 -0.37 13.01 -3.24
C ALA A 389 0.19 13.66 -4.51
N ASP A 390 -0.27 13.24 -5.71
CA ASP A 390 0.16 13.85 -6.98
C ASP A 390 -0.16 15.35 -7.01
N VAL A 391 -1.36 15.76 -6.56
CA VAL A 391 -1.77 17.17 -6.53
C VAL A 391 -0.90 17.97 -5.56
N TYR A 392 -0.65 17.46 -4.34
CA TYR A 392 0.23 18.12 -3.37
C TYR A 392 1.67 18.25 -3.87
N ARG A 393 2.24 17.17 -4.43
CA ARG A 393 3.59 17.18 -5.00
C ARG A 393 3.73 18.18 -6.14
N GLN A 394 2.75 18.23 -7.04
CA GLN A 394 2.70 19.21 -8.13
C GLN A 394 2.60 20.65 -7.62
N ALA A 395 1.95 20.86 -6.47
CA ALA A 395 1.89 22.16 -5.79
C ALA A 395 3.18 22.52 -5.02
N GLY A 396 4.21 21.66 -5.06
CA GLY A 396 5.50 21.90 -4.42
C GLY A 396 5.58 21.46 -2.95
N TYR A 397 4.61 20.69 -2.46
CA TYR A 397 4.66 20.10 -1.12
C TYR A 397 5.67 18.95 -1.08
N ALA A 398 6.39 18.82 0.04
CA ALA A 398 7.12 17.61 0.36
C ALA A 398 6.11 16.51 0.72
N THR A 399 6.19 15.35 0.07
CA THR A 399 5.18 14.30 0.19
C THR A 399 5.75 13.02 0.79
N LEU A 400 5.19 12.56 1.89
CA LEU A 400 5.61 11.37 2.63
C LEU A 400 4.45 10.41 2.84
N SER A 401 4.71 9.12 2.64
CA SER A 401 3.77 8.04 2.98
C SER A 401 4.41 7.04 3.93
N PHE A 402 3.67 6.64 4.96
CA PHE A 402 3.92 5.45 5.74
C PHE A 402 2.85 4.42 5.38
N SER A 403 3.28 3.22 5.00
CA SER A 403 2.43 2.11 4.57
C SER A 403 2.63 0.94 5.54
N SER A 404 1.73 0.80 6.51
CA SER A 404 1.84 -0.24 7.55
C SER A 404 1.33 -1.62 7.11
N ILE A 405 0.81 -1.71 5.88
CA ILE A 405 0.40 -2.96 5.24
C ILE A 405 0.77 -2.96 3.76
N LEU A 406 0.66 -4.14 3.13
CA LEU A 406 0.97 -4.37 1.71
C LEU A 406 0.16 -3.49 0.73
N PHE A 407 -1.09 -3.14 1.07
CA PHE A 407 -2.03 -2.61 0.10
C PHE A 407 -1.94 -1.10 -0.12
N THR A 408 -1.24 -0.36 0.74
CA THR A 408 -1.23 1.11 0.73
C THR A 408 0.01 1.74 0.11
N GLY A 409 0.91 0.91 -0.44
CA GLY A 409 2.12 1.35 -1.14
C GLY A 409 2.23 0.87 -2.60
N LYS A 410 3.41 0.38 -3.00
CA LYS A 410 3.73 0.10 -4.41
C LYS A 410 2.88 -1.00 -5.03
N PHE A 411 2.44 -1.97 -4.23
CA PHE A 411 1.63 -3.10 -4.70
C PHE A 411 0.31 -2.65 -5.34
N SER A 412 -0.35 -1.61 -4.80
CA SER A 412 -1.60 -1.06 -5.35
C SER A 412 -1.39 0.16 -6.24
N ASN A 413 -0.14 0.50 -6.56
CA ASN A 413 0.24 1.73 -7.30
C ASN A 413 -0.05 3.04 -6.52
N LEU A 414 -0.12 2.99 -5.19
CA LEU A 414 -0.42 4.14 -4.33
C LEU A 414 0.81 4.93 -3.88
N HIS A 415 2.01 4.48 -4.26
CA HIS A 415 3.26 5.24 -4.12
C HIS A 415 3.35 6.48 -5.04
N LYS A 416 2.46 6.59 -6.03
CA LYS A 416 2.37 7.73 -6.94
C LYS A 416 2.19 9.04 -6.15
N GLY A 417 2.79 10.10 -6.65
CA GLY A 417 2.73 11.42 -6.01
C GLY A 417 3.55 11.56 -4.74
N PHE A 418 4.08 10.48 -4.15
CA PHE A 418 4.99 10.58 -3.01
C PHE A 418 6.45 10.72 -3.44
N GLU A 419 7.24 11.36 -2.59
CA GLU A 419 8.70 11.49 -2.77
C GLU A 419 9.45 10.49 -1.91
N GLU A 420 8.79 10.04 -0.85
CA GLU A 420 9.30 9.12 0.15
C GLU A 420 8.16 8.22 0.61
N VAL A 421 8.37 6.91 0.51
CA VAL A 421 7.42 5.90 0.99
C VAL A 421 8.16 4.94 1.91
N HIS A 422 7.68 4.83 3.15
CA HIS A 422 8.15 3.88 4.15
C HIS A 422 7.24 2.68 4.11
N GLU A 423 7.73 1.57 3.59
CA GLU A 423 6.92 0.40 3.28
C GLU A 423 7.55 -0.89 3.88
N SER A 424 7.97 -0.83 5.15
CA SER A 424 8.63 -1.95 5.85
C SER A 424 7.74 -3.17 5.96
N ALA A 425 6.44 -2.98 6.20
CA ALA A 425 5.47 -4.05 6.39
C ALA A 425 5.08 -4.78 5.09
N SER A 426 5.38 -4.23 3.91
CA SER A 426 5.11 -4.88 2.62
C SER A 426 6.28 -5.73 2.11
N LEU A 427 7.42 -5.71 2.81
CA LEU A 427 8.58 -6.50 2.45
C LEU A 427 8.53 -7.85 3.17
N PRO A 428 8.68 -8.99 2.46
CA PRO A 428 8.67 -10.32 3.07
C PRO A 428 9.72 -10.54 4.18
N GLU A 429 10.78 -9.72 4.21
CA GLU A 429 11.84 -9.73 5.22
C GLU A 429 11.83 -8.50 6.16
N GLY A 430 10.85 -7.61 6.00
CA GLY A 430 10.74 -6.40 6.80
C GLY A 430 10.35 -6.72 8.25
N ARG A 431 10.82 -5.89 9.19
CA ARG A 431 10.30 -5.94 10.56
C ARG A 431 8.90 -5.35 10.53
N SER A 432 7.89 -6.20 10.35
CA SER A 432 6.50 -5.76 10.43
C SER A 432 6.19 -5.37 11.87
N SER A 433 5.70 -4.15 12.02
CA SER A 433 5.31 -3.56 13.28
C SER A 433 3.99 -2.87 13.05
N LYS A 434 2.95 -3.38 13.72
CA LYS A 434 1.63 -2.77 13.67
C LYS A 434 1.51 -1.51 14.53
N THR A 435 2.56 -1.17 15.30
CA THR A 435 2.48 -0.03 16.21
C THR A 435 2.76 1.29 15.51
N THR A 436 1.83 2.25 15.71
CA THR A 436 1.97 3.66 15.31
C THR A 436 3.29 4.27 15.80
N ARG A 437 3.84 3.78 16.93
CA ARG A 437 5.09 4.26 17.51
C ARG A 437 6.24 4.27 16.51
N GLU A 438 6.38 3.22 15.71
CA GLU A 438 7.48 3.11 14.75
C GLU A 438 7.41 4.20 13.68
N TYR A 439 6.21 4.48 13.18
CA TYR A 439 5.99 5.52 12.16
C TYR A 439 6.11 6.92 12.76
N VAL A 440 5.60 7.13 13.97
CA VAL A 440 5.77 8.40 14.70
C VAL A 440 7.25 8.67 14.97
N ASP A 441 8.02 7.69 15.47
CA ASP A 441 9.46 7.86 15.74
C ASP A 441 10.25 8.29 14.50
N ARG A 442 9.82 7.89 13.30
CA ARG A 442 10.40 8.30 12.01
C ARG A 442 9.84 9.64 11.50
N LEU A 443 8.56 9.91 11.73
CA LEU A 443 7.90 11.13 11.30
C LEU A 443 8.40 12.37 12.06
N LEU A 444 8.67 12.28 13.36
CA LEU A 444 9.11 13.43 14.15
C LEU A 444 10.39 14.11 13.63
N PRO A 445 11.50 13.41 13.35
CA PRO A 445 12.69 14.04 12.75
C PRO A 445 12.44 14.49 11.30
N TRP A 446 11.57 13.81 10.55
CA TRP A 446 11.21 14.24 9.20
C TRP A 446 10.47 15.60 9.22
N LEU A 447 9.52 15.78 10.14
CA LEU A 447 8.81 17.06 10.33
C LEU A 447 9.75 18.20 10.71
N GLU A 448 10.77 17.92 11.52
CA GLU A 448 11.78 18.93 11.87
C GLU A 448 12.59 19.36 10.65
N ALA A 449 13.00 18.42 9.78
CA ALA A 449 13.75 18.71 8.56
C ALA A 449 12.92 19.47 7.49
N HIS A 450 11.59 19.36 7.56
CA HIS A 450 10.65 19.96 6.60
C HIS A 450 9.77 21.06 7.22
N ARG A 451 10.11 21.57 8.41
CA ARG A 451 9.30 22.57 9.15
C ARG A 451 9.10 23.90 8.39
N ASP A 452 9.99 24.21 7.45
CA ASP A 452 10.00 25.47 6.68
C ASP A 452 9.53 25.29 5.23
N VAL A 453 9.05 24.10 4.86
CA VAL A 453 8.47 23.82 3.54
C VAL A 453 7.04 23.29 3.70
N PRO A 454 6.16 23.49 2.69
CA PRO A 454 4.86 22.87 2.72
C PRO A 454 4.98 21.34 2.62
N PHE A 455 4.10 20.60 3.31
CA PHE A 455 4.17 19.14 3.32
C PHE A 455 2.81 18.43 3.37
N PHE A 456 2.75 17.25 2.77
CA PHE A 456 1.63 16.32 2.87
C PHE A 456 2.15 14.97 3.37
N VAL A 457 1.57 14.50 4.48
CA VAL A 457 1.90 13.23 5.10
C VAL A 457 0.67 12.34 5.08
N PHE A 458 0.79 11.17 4.47
CA PHE A 458 -0.15 10.07 4.62
C PHE A 458 0.43 9.09 5.65
N LEU A 459 -0.18 9.05 6.83
CA LEU A 459 0.22 8.19 7.94
C LEU A 459 -0.77 7.04 8.07
N HIS A 460 -0.49 5.93 7.38
CA HIS A 460 -1.21 4.69 7.55
C HIS A 460 -0.76 3.98 8.82
N VAL A 461 -1.71 3.65 9.70
CA VAL A 461 -1.44 2.94 10.95
C VAL A 461 -2.39 1.76 11.09
N SER A 462 -1.94 0.66 11.69
CA SER A 462 -2.71 -0.58 11.77
C SER A 462 -2.72 -1.20 13.17
N ASP A 463 -2.58 -0.39 14.22
CA ASP A 463 -2.61 -0.89 15.60
C ASP A 463 -3.88 -1.69 15.90
N PRO A 464 -5.10 -1.25 15.53
CA PRO A 464 -6.33 -1.99 15.84
C PRO A 464 -6.50 -3.27 15.02
N HIS A 465 -5.83 -3.41 13.88
CA HIS A 465 -5.94 -4.58 13.00
C HIS A 465 -5.42 -5.86 13.68
N ASP A 466 -5.99 -7.01 13.31
CA ASP A 466 -5.56 -8.34 13.71
C ASP A 466 -4.07 -8.63 13.38
N PRO A 467 -3.29 -9.33 14.23
CA PRO A 467 -3.62 -9.87 15.56
C PRO A 467 -3.92 -8.77 16.57
N TYR A 468 -5.07 -8.80 17.25
CA TYR A 468 -5.55 -7.67 18.07
C TYR A 468 -4.63 -7.30 19.25
N LYS A 469 -3.88 -8.26 19.78
CA LYS A 469 -2.97 -8.07 20.93
C LYS A 469 -2.03 -6.87 20.73
N PRO A 470 -2.12 -5.83 21.58
CA PRO A 470 -1.25 -4.65 21.48
C PRO A 470 0.10 -4.89 22.17
N TYR A 471 1.01 -3.92 22.08
CA TYR A 471 2.27 -3.97 22.82
C TYR A 471 2.08 -3.55 24.29
N PRO A 472 2.92 -4.07 25.23
CA PRO A 472 2.85 -3.63 26.62
C PRO A 472 3.07 -2.13 26.82
N PRO A 473 2.39 -1.49 27.80
CA PRO A 473 1.50 -2.09 28.79
C PRO A 473 0.03 -2.19 28.35
N TYR A 474 -0.29 -1.90 27.09
CA TYR A 474 -1.67 -1.77 26.63
C TYR A 474 -2.41 -3.12 26.54
N ASP A 475 -1.66 -4.23 26.48
CA ASP A 475 -2.16 -5.60 26.40
C ASP A 475 -2.80 -6.11 27.69
N ALA A 476 -2.61 -5.39 28.79
CA ALA A 476 -3.15 -5.72 30.11
C ALA A 476 -4.17 -4.71 30.63
N LEU A 477 -4.63 -3.75 29.80
CA LEU A 477 -5.55 -2.71 30.26
C LEU A 477 -6.98 -3.21 30.48
N TRP A 478 -7.48 -4.04 29.57
CA TRP A 478 -8.88 -4.50 29.56
C TRP A 478 -9.03 -6.02 29.46
N VAL A 479 -7.92 -6.76 29.43
CA VAL A 479 -7.92 -8.21 29.56
C VAL A 479 -6.98 -8.64 30.68
N ASP A 480 -7.32 -9.75 31.33
CA ASP A 480 -6.44 -10.37 32.33
C ASP A 480 -5.30 -11.11 31.61
N PRO A 481 -4.02 -10.82 31.91
CA PRO A 481 -2.89 -11.59 31.39
C PRO A 481 -3.00 -13.10 31.63
N ALA A 482 -3.67 -13.54 32.70
CA ALA A 482 -3.92 -14.96 32.94
C ALA A 482 -4.89 -15.58 31.90
N GLY A 483 -5.81 -14.79 31.35
CA GLY A 483 -6.75 -15.19 30.31
C GLY A 483 -6.14 -15.28 28.92
N ALA A 484 -5.05 -14.54 28.65
CA ALA A 484 -4.38 -14.52 27.34
C ALA A 484 -3.94 -15.92 26.88
N ALA A 485 -3.36 -16.71 27.79
CA ALA A 485 -2.92 -18.07 27.47
C ALA A 485 -4.10 -19.02 27.18
N GLU A 486 -5.27 -18.78 27.76
CA GLU A 486 -6.48 -19.54 27.42
C GLU A 486 -7.06 -19.10 26.08
N HIS A 487 -7.12 -17.80 25.81
CA HIS A 487 -7.59 -17.28 24.53
C HIS A 487 -6.71 -17.75 23.36
N GLU A 488 -5.38 -17.76 23.52
CA GLU A 488 -4.45 -18.33 22.53
C GLU A 488 -4.71 -19.84 22.31
N ARG A 489 -5.01 -20.62 23.37
CA ARG A 489 -5.42 -22.03 23.23
C ARG A 489 -6.76 -22.18 22.50
N GLN A 490 -7.73 -21.31 22.79
CA GLN A 490 -9.03 -21.33 22.13
C GLN A 490 -8.88 -21.07 20.63
N LEU A 491 -8.02 -20.13 20.23
CA LEU A 491 -7.70 -19.89 18.83
C LEU A 491 -7.11 -21.14 18.15
N ASP A 492 -6.19 -21.85 18.81
CA ASP A 492 -5.62 -23.11 18.29
C ASP A 492 -6.68 -24.21 18.12
N GLU A 493 -7.64 -24.33 19.04
CA GLU A 493 -8.77 -25.26 18.89
C GLU A 493 -9.72 -24.83 17.78
N ALA A 494 -10.03 -23.54 17.67
CA ALA A 494 -10.88 -22.99 16.61
C ALA A 494 -10.27 -23.25 15.22
N ARG A 495 -8.95 -23.07 15.05
CA ARG A 495 -8.24 -23.35 13.78
C ARG A 495 -8.47 -24.78 13.27
N LYS A 496 -8.71 -25.77 14.14
CA LYS A 496 -8.95 -27.16 13.75
C LYS A 496 -10.30 -27.37 13.06
N VAL A 497 -11.25 -26.48 13.29
CA VAL A 497 -12.61 -26.58 12.73
C VAL A 497 -12.89 -25.60 11.61
N ILE A 498 -12.06 -24.56 11.43
CA ILE A 498 -12.18 -23.61 10.32
C ILE A 498 -11.99 -24.33 8.99
N THR A 499 -12.95 -24.24 8.09
CA THR A 499 -12.90 -24.97 6.80
C THR A 499 -12.16 -24.22 5.71
N ASP A 500 -12.32 -22.90 5.63
CA ASP A 500 -11.66 -22.07 4.63
C ASP A 500 -10.15 -21.94 4.93
N PRO A 501 -9.26 -22.26 3.98
CA PRO A 501 -7.82 -22.21 4.20
C PRO A 501 -7.26 -20.83 4.58
N LEU A 502 -7.83 -19.75 4.04
CA LEU A 502 -7.38 -18.38 4.30
C LEU A 502 -7.83 -17.96 5.71
N LEU A 503 -9.11 -18.16 6.06
CA LEU A 503 -9.59 -17.91 7.42
C LEU A 503 -8.86 -18.76 8.45
N ARG A 504 -8.53 -20.02 8.13
CA ARG A 504 -7.76 -20.88 9.03
C ARG A 504 -6.34 -20.34 9.24
N ALA A 505 -5.71 -19.83 8.18
CA ALA A 505 -4.37 -19.24 8.25
C ALA A 505 -4.35 -17.98 9.12
N PHE A 506 -5.35 -17.12 9.00
CA PHE A 506 -5.48 -15.93 9.85
C PHE A 506 -6.04 -16.23 11.24
N GLY A 507 -6.68 -17.38 11.43
CA GLY A 507 -7.27 -17.71 12.73
C GLY A 507 -8.59 -16.99 12.97
N MET A 508 -9.42 -16.94 11.92
CA MET A 508 -10.67 -16.18 11.88
C MET A 508 -11.87 -17.12 11.85
N PRO A 509 -12.27 -17.72 12.99
CA PRO A 509 -13.43 -18.59 13.03
C PRO A 509 -14.72 -17.79 12.90
N SER A 510 -15.73 -18.37 12.27
CA SER A 510 -17.12 -17.90 12.37
C SER A 510 -17.72 -18.22 13.75
N ARG A 511 -18.85 -17.58 14.08
CA ARG A 511 -19.58 -17.87 15.33
C ARG A 511 -19.95 -19.35 15.46
N GLU A 512 -20.35 -19.98 14.36
CA GLU A 512 -20.69 -21.41 14.32
C GLU A 512 -19.47 -22.32 14.56
N GLU A 513 -18.31 -21.94 14.02
CA GLU A 513 -17.06 -22.67 14.22
C GLU A 513 -16.57 -22.57 15.66
N LEU A 514 -16.71 -21.41 16.32
CA LEU A 514 -16.44 -21.28 17.76
C LEU A 514 -17.31 -22.22 18.59
N VAL A 515 -18.63 -22.24 18.34
CA VAL A 515 -19.56 -23.16 19.03
C VAL A 515 -19.18 -24.62 18.78
N LYS A 516 -18.81 -24.98 17.55
CA LYS A 516 -18.36 -26.33 17.20
C LYS A 516 -17.06 -26.72 17.91
N ALA A 517 -16.16 -25.76 18.13
CA ALA A 517 -14.95 -25.92 18.94
C ALA A 517 -15.22 -25.91 20.46
N LYS A 518 -16.48 -25.77 20.89
CA LYS A 518 -16.90 -25.64 22.30
C LYS A 518 -16.33 -24.40 22.99
N ILE A 519 -16.16 -23.33 22.21
CA ILE A 519 -15.74 -22.01 22.68
C ILE A 519 -16.98 -21.13 22.72
N ASP A 520 -17.15 -20.38 23.81
CA ASP A 520 -18.20 -19.38 23.92
C ASP A 520 -17.86 -18.18 23.00
N PRO A 521 -18.64 -17.93 21.93
CA PRO A 521 -18.31 -16.86 21.00
C PRO A 521 -18.34 -15.47 21.62
N ASP A 522 -19.21 -15.24 22.60
CA ASP A 522 -19.36 -13.90 23.20
C ASP A 522 -18.19 -13.60 24.14
N ALA A 523 -17.74 -14.60 24.93
CA ALA A 523 -16.55 -14.47 25.75
C ALA A 523 -15.27 -14.33 24.90
N TYR A 524 -15.19 -15.05 23.78
CA TYR A 524 -14.07 -14.94 22.84
C TYR A 524 -14.00 -13.53 22.23
N ALA A 525 -15.13 -13.02 21.72
CA ALA A 525 -15.24 -11.69 21.15
C ALA A 525 -14.95 -10.57 22.15
N GLU A 526 -15.40 -10.69 23.41
CA GLU A 526 -15.08 -9.71 24.46
C GLU A 526 -13.58 -9.65 24.77
N PHE A 527 -12.88 -10.79 24.70
CA PHE A 527 -11.44 -10.84 24.87
C PHE A 527 -10.71 -10.12 23.73
N ASP A 528 -11.10 -10.39 22.49
CA ASP A 528 -10.59 -9.70 21.30
C ASP A 528 -10.85 -8.20 21.37
N ARG A 529 -12.08 -7.78 21.74
CA ARG A 529 -12.43 -6.37 21.95
C ARG A 529 -11.56 -5.70 23.01
N GLY A 530 -11.20 -6.40 24.09
CA GLY A 530 -10.32 -5.86 25.13
C GLY A 530 -8.90 -5.58 24.61
N TRP A 531 -8.34 -6.45 23.78
CA TRP A 531 -7.06 -6.22 23.11
C TRP A 531 -7.15 -5.15 22.02
N TYR A 532 -8.21 -5.17 21.21
CA TYR A 532 -8.52 -4.16 20.20
C TYR A 532 -8.57 -2.75 20.80
N ASP A 533 -9.29 -2.58 21.91
CA ASP A 533 -9.34 -1.33 22.67
C ASP A 533 -7.96 -0.91 23.19
N GLY A 534 -7.18 -1.89 23.68
CA GLY A 534 -5.77 -1.72 24.08
C GLY A 534 -4.91 -1.14 22.95
N SER A 535 -5.08 -1.69 21.75
CA SER A 535 -4.43 -1.21 20.53
C SER A 535 -4.80 0.23 20.19
N ILE A 536 -6.10 0.58 20.25
CA ILE A 536 -6.55 1.97 20.05
C ILE A 536 -5.87 2.91 21.06
N ARG A 537 -5.73 2.47 22.33
CA ARG A 537 -5.10 3.27 23.38
C ARG A 537 -3.59 3.48 23.16
N GLY A 538 -2.90 2.47 22.64
CA GLY A 538 -1.51 2.58 22.21
C GLY A 538 -1.35 3.60 21.10
N MET A 539 -2.14 3.46 20.03
CA MET A 539 -2.18 4.40 18.90
C MET A 539 -2.47 5.84 19.34
N ASP A 540 -3.52 6.05 20.13
CA ASP A 540 -3.92 7.38 20.64
C ASP A 540 -2.78 8.09 21.39
N THR A 541 -1.99 7.33 22.15
CA THR A 541 -0.84 7.86 22.88
C THR A 541 0.26 8.36 21.94
N GLU A 542 0.53 7.63 20.86
CA GLU A 542 1.52 8.00 19.85
C GLU A 542 1.05 9.18 18.99
N ILE A 543 -0.26 9.28 18.70
CA ILE A 543 -0.86 10.48 18.10
C ILE A 543 -0.68 11.69 19.04
N GLY A 544 -0.80 11.49 20.35
CA GLY A 544 -0.47 12.51 21.35
C GLY A 544 0.96 13.02 21.22
N ARG A 545 1.94 12.11 21.09
CA ARG A 545 3.36 12.48 20.88
C ARG A 545 3.55 13.30 19.59
N LEU A 546 2.86 12.94 18.52
CA LEU A 546 2.89 13.70 17.26
C LEU A 546 2.37 15.13 17.47
N VAL A 547 1.20 15.29 18.10
CA VAL A 547 0.59 16.62 18.36
C VAL A 547 1.52 17.49 19.23
N GLU A 548 2.11 16.92 20.28
CA GLU A 548 3.08 17.65 21.11
C GLU A 548 4.34 18.05 20.33
N ARG A 549 4.80 17.22 19.39
CA ARG A 549 5.93 17.59 18.52
C ARG A 549 5.56 18.74 17.57
N LEU A 550 4.35 18.75 17.01
CA LEU A 550 3.87 19.87 16.18
C LEU A 550 3.86 21.19 16.97
N ARG A 551 3.43 21.15 18.23
CA ARG A 551 3.51 22.30 19.16
C ARG A 551 4.95 22.75 19.37
N GLY A 552 5.84 21.82 19.71
CA GLY A 552 7.26 22.10 19.94
C GLY A 552 8.00 22.66 18.72
N LEU A 553 7.56 22.33 17.50
CA LEU A 553 8.10 22.87 16.25
C LEU A 553 7.46 24.20 15.81
N GLY A 554 6.43 24.68 16.51
CA GLY A 554 5.66 25.87 16.12
C GLY A 554 4.78 25.64 14.87
N LEU A 555 4.40 24.39 14.60
CA LEU A 555 3.60 23.99 13.45
C LEU A 555 2.10 23.85 13.77
N GLU A 556 1.70 23.87 15.04
CA GLU A 556 0.32 23.66 15.49
C GLU A 556 -0.72 24.48 14.71
N ARG A 557 -0.47 25.79 14.50
CA ARG A 557 -1.40 26.67 13.78
C ARG A 557 -1.24 26.65 12.25
N LYS A 558 -0.31 25.85 11.74
CA LYS A 558 0.06 25.77 10.32
C LYS A 558 -0.27 24.41 9.71
N VAL A 559 -0.69 23.44 10.53
CA VAL A 559 -0.93 22.06 10.12
C VAL A 559 -2.39 21.71 10.29
N LEU A 560 -2.95 21.08 9.26
CA LEU A 560 -4.23 20.40 9.32
C LEU A 560 -3.96 18.91 9.61
N LEU A 561 -4.51 18.40 10.71
CA LEU A 561 -4.50 16.98 11.05
C LEU A 561 -5.91 16.43 10.82
N VAL A 562 -6.01 15.43 9.95
CA VAL A 562 -7.26 14.69 9.69
C VAL A 562 -7.08 13.28 10.21
N PHE A 563 -8.00 12.81 11.03
CA PHE A 563 -8.02 11.48 11.59
C PHE A 563 -9.30 10.75 11.17
N THR A 564 -9.13 9.58 10.55
CA THR A 564 -10.24 8.72 10.14
C THR A 564 -9.80 7.26 10.06
N GLY A 565 -10.77 6.34 9.96
CA GLY A 565 -10.54 4.95 9.59
C GLY A 565 -10.70 4.72 8.09
N ASP A 566 -10.23 3.56 7.62
CA ASP A 566 -10.40 3.08 6.25
C ASP A 566 -11.64 2.20 6.10
N HIS A 567 -11.83 1.32 7.07
CA HIS A 567 -12.99 0.53 7.42
C HIS A 567 -12.90 0.15 8.91
N GLY A 568 -13.91 -0.56 9.40
CA GLY A 568 -13.97 -1.08 10.77
C GLY A 568 -13.71 -2.58 10.81
N GLU A 569 -14.28 -3.26 11.81
CA GLU A 569 -14.01 -4.67 12.13
C GLU A 569 -15.28 -5.34 12.65
N GLU A 570 -15.53 -6.60 12.26
CA GLU A 570 -16.63 -7.40 12.81
C GLU A 570 -16.15 -8.23 14.01
N PHE A 571 -16.91 -8.17 15.10
CA PHE A 571 -16.77 -8.98 16.31
C PHE A 571 -18.04 -9.82 16.51
N TYR A 572 -18.46 -10.51 15.44
CA TYR A 572 -19.59 -11.44 15.39
C TYR A 572 -20.99 -10.82 15.41
N GLU A 573 -21.13 -9.51 15.23
CA GLU A 573 -22.43 -8.84 15.13
C GLU A 573 -23.32 -9.45 14.04
N HIS A 574 -22.73 -9.81 12.89
CA HIS A 574 -23.42 -10.52 11.79
C HIS A 574 -22.89 -11.94 11.58
N GLY A 575 -22.29 -12.52 12.64
CA GLY A 575 -21.88 -13.92 12.71
C GLY A 575 -20.45 -14.23 12.26
N ARG A 576 -19.65 -13.23 11.89
CA ARG A 576 -18.25 -13.40 11.45
C ARG A 576 -17.28 -12.53 12.25
N ALA A 577 -16.00 -12.85 12.13
CA ALA A 577 -14.91 -11.96 12.52
C ALA A 577 -14.27 -11.35 11.28
N PHE A 578 -13.39 -10.36 11.49
CA PHE A 578 -12.57 -9.71 10.46
C PHE A 578 -13.38 -8.70 9.62
N HIS A 579 -12.83 -8.30 8.47
CA HIS A 579 -13.39 -7.29 7.58
C HIS A 579 -13.28 -7.69 6.09
N GLY A 580 -13.95 -6.91 5.23
CA GLY A 580 -13.99 -7.11 3.78
C GLY A 580 -15.11 -8.02 3.29
N GLN A 581 -15.91 -8.58 4.20
CA GLN A 581 -16.99 -9.51 3.85
C GLN A 581 -18.35 -8.87 3.54
N SER A 582 -18.63 -7.65 4.02
CA SER A 582 -19.97 -7.04 3.92
C SER A 582 -19.90 -5.53 3.76
N VAL A 583 -21.07 -4.88 3.79
CA VAL A 583 -21.20 -3.42 3.84
C VAL A 583 -21.89 -2.92 5.11
N TYR A 584 -21.92 -3.73 6.17
CA TYR A 584 -22.57 -3.38 7.43
C TYR A 584 -21.87 -2.24 8.17
N GLY A 585 -22.60 -1.65 9.12
CA GLY A 585 -22.19 -0.48 9.88
C GLY A 585 -20.87 -0.61 10.61
N GLU A 586 -20.62 -1.76 11.24
CA GLU A 586 -19.37 -2.04 11.96
C GLU A 586 -18.13 -1.99 11.06
N MET A 587 -18.29 -2.13 9.74
CA MET A 587 -17.21 -2.01 8.76
C MET A 587 -17.14 -0.66 8.06
N ASN A 588 -18.27 0.03 7.86
CA ASN A 588 -18.31 1.22 7.00
C ASN A 588 -18.58 2.53 7.73
N ASN A 589 -18.87 2.52 9.03
CA ASN A 589 -19.10 3.74 9.79
C ASN A 589 -17.79 4.30 10.38
N MET A 590 -17.20 5.25 9.66
CA MET A 590 -15.87 5.75 9.96
C MET A 590 -15.89 6.84 11.03
N PRO A 591 -14.89 6.87 11.92
CA PRO A 591 -14.65 8.09 12.69
C PRO A 591 -14.08 9.15 11.74
N LEU A 592 -14.48 10.41 11.89
CA LEU A 592 -13.83 11.51 11.20
C LEU A 592 -13.67 12.73 12.13
N VAL A 593 -12.42 13.10 12.36
CA VAL A 593 -12.01 14.26 13.14
C VAL A 593 -11.07 15.12 12.30
N VAL A 594 -11.34 16.42 12.26
CA VAL A 594 -10.51 17.41 11.55
C VAL A 594 -10.05 18.44 12.56
N TRP A 595 -8.74 18.52 12.78
CA TRP A 595 -8.12 19.44 13.74
C TRP A 595 -7.11 20.33 13.04
N GLY A 596 -7.14 21.63 13.33
CA GLY A 596 -6.21 22.59 12.74
C GLY A 596 -6.44 23.98 13.32
N PRO A 597 -5.83 24.31 14.47
CA PRO A 597 -6.03 25.59 15.13
C PRO A 597 -5.75 26.78 14.20
N GLY A 598 -6.74 27.63 13.97
CA GLY A 598 -6.64 28.79 13.06
C GLY A 598 -7.06 28.52 11.62
N VAL A 599 -7.26 27.26 11.23
CA VAL A 599 -7.86 26.84 9.94
C VAL A 599 -9.27 26.31 10.15
N ILE A 600 -9.47 25.52 11.21
CA ILE A 600 -10.72 24.87 11.56
C ILE A 600 -11.29 25.51 12.83
N PRO A 601 -12.57 25.94 12.84
CA PRO A 601 -13.20 26.42 14.06
C PRO A 601 -13.29 25.32 15.11
N ALA A 602 -12.96 25.65 16.35
CA ALA A 602 -13.02 24.71 17.47
C ALA A 602 -14.46 24.38 17.88
N GLY A 603 -14.66 23.18 18.41
CA GLY A 603 -15.93 22.72 18.99
C GLY A 603 -17.04 22.49 17.97
N LYS A 604 -16.71 22.24 16.70
CA LYS A 604 -17.71 21.97 15.67
C LYS A 604 -18.16 20.51 15.71
N THR A 605 -19.46 20.29 15.64
CA THR A 605 -20.05 18.96 15.46
C THR A 605 -20.93 19.00 14.22
N ILE A 606 -20.68 18.08 13.29
CA ILE A 606 -21.38 17.96 12.02
C ILE A 606 -22.22 16.69 12.08
N GLU A 607 -23.55 16.86 12.02
CA GLU A 607 -24.53 15.77 12.07
C GLU A 607 -24.87 15.20 10.68
N GLN A 608 -24.57 15.94 9.62
CA GLN A 608 -24.84 15.51 8.25
C GLN A 608 -23.99 14.29 7.88
N THR A 609 -24.60 13.30 7.23
CA THR A 609 -23.89 12.15 6.65
C THR A 609 -22.89 12.63 5.59
N VAL A 610 -21.61 12.32 5.81
CA VAL A 610 -20.51 12.57 4.88
C VAL A 610 -19.84 11.25 4.49
N GLN A 611 -18.84 11.30 3.61
CA GLN A 611 -18.15 10.12 3.10
C GLN A 611 -16.63 10.32 3.11
N THR A 612 -15.85 9.23 3.16
CA THR A 612 -14.38 9.35 3.06
C THR A 612 -13.92 9.84 1.69
N VAL A 613 -14.69 9.59 0.62
CA VAL A 613 -14.46 10.13 -0.74
C VAL A 613 -14.47 11.67 -0.79
N ASP A 614 -15.10 12.33 0.19
CA ASP A 614 -15.16 13.79 0.32
C ASP A 614 -13.87 14.42 0.84
N LEU A 615 -12.95 13.62 1.40
CA LEU A 615 -11.77 14.15 2.08
C LEU A 615 -10.78 14.79 1.11
N MET A 616 -10.48 14.16 -0.02
CA MET A 616 -9.59 14.74 -1.02
C MET A 616 -10.06 16.12 -1.52
N PRO A 617 -11.31 16.31 -1.99
CA PRO A 617 -11.76 17.65 -2.39
C PRO A 617 -11.75 18.66 -1.24
N THR A 618 -12.08 18.24 -0.02
CA THR A 618 -12.03 19.10 1.18
C THR A 618 -10.59 19.58 1.47
N LEU A 619 -9.64 18.65 1.48
CA LEU A 619 -8.23 18.91 1.77
C LEU A 619 -7.62 19.85 0.71
N LEU A 620 -7.92 19.59 -0.57
CA LEU A 620 -7.46 20.43 -1.66
C LEU A 620 -8.07 21.83 -1.62
N GLU A 621 -9.36 21.96 -1.31
CA GLU A 621 -9.99 23.29 -1.17
C GLU A 621 -9.40 24.08 0.01
N LEU A 622 -9.18 23.44 1.16
CA LEU A 622 -8.50 24.08 2.31
C LEU A 622 -7.08 24.52 1.93
N GLY A 623 -6.37 23.72 1.13
CA GLY A 623 -5.06 24.03 0.58
C GLY A 623 -5.06 25.03 -0.59
N ARG A 624 -6.24 25.46 -1.07
CA ARG A 624 -6.40 26.28 -2.29
C ARG A 624 -5.78 25.64 -3.54
N LEU A 625 -5.86 24.32 -3.62
CA LEU A 625 -5.36 23.49 -4.71
C LEU A 625 -6.50 23.06 -5.65
N PRO A 626 -6.21 22.79 -6.93
CA PRO A 626 -7.23 22.35 -7.87
C PRO A 626 -7.75 20.96 -7.50
N ILE A 627 -9.08 20.82 -7.47
CA ILE A 627 -9.74 19.52 -7.33
C ILE A 627 -9.75 18.84 -8.71
N PRO A 628 -9.27 17.59 -8.83
CA PRO A 628 -9.29 16.88 -10.10
C PRO A 628 -10.72 16.69 -10.66
N PRO A 629 -10.94 16.87 -11.97
CA PRO A 629 -12.28 16.72 -12.57
C PRO A 629 -12.90 15.33 -12.41
N ALA A 630 -12.08 14.29 -12.19
CA ALA A 630 -12.53 12.92 -11.96
C ALA A 630 -13.01 12.68 -10.51
N ALA A 631 -12.79 13.63 -9.59
CA ALA A 631 -13.25 13.52 -8.21
C ALA A 631 -14.77 13.44 -8.16
N GLN A 632 -15.27 12.45 -7.43
CA GLN A 632 -16.69 12.14 -7.21
C GLN A 632 -17.14 12.52 -5.79
N GLY A 633 -16.21 12.83 -4.90
CA GLY A 633 -16.50 13.41 -3.59
C GLY A 633 -16.79 14.91 -3.67
N HIS A 634 -17.35 15.44 -2.58
CA HIS A 634 -17.67 16.86 -2.44
C HIS A 634 -16.92 17.47 -1.27
N SER A 635 -16.46 18.72 -1.43
CA SER A 635 -15.79 19.42 -0.35
C SER A 635 -16.74 19.66 0.84
N LEU A 636 -16.23 19.41 2.05
CA LEU A 636 -16.90 19.60 3.33
C LEU A 636 -16.58 20.98 3.94
N VAL A 637 -15.84 21.85 3.24
CA VAL A 637 -15.42 23.18 3.75
C VAL A 637 -16.62 24.02 4.19
N SER A 638 -17.75 23.96 3.47
CA SER A 638 -18.97 24.67 3.84
C SER A 638 -19.56 24.23 5.19
N LEU A 639 -19.35 22.97 5.59
CA LEU A 639 -19.79 22.42 6.88
C LEU A 639 -18.84 22.81 8.02
N LEU A 640 -17.56 22.96 7.70
CA LEU A 640 -16.53 23.37 8.66
C LEU A 640 -16.63 24.87 8.99
N ALA A 641 -16.93 25.71 7.99
CA ALA A 641 -17.05 27.16 8.12
C ALA A 641 -18.18 27.73 7.23
N PRO A 642 -19.43 27.81 7.75
CA PRO A 642 -20.57 28.37 7.02
C PRO A 642 -20.29 29.82 6.56
N GLY A 643 -20.42 30.09 5.27
CA GLY A 643 -20.14 31.40 4.64
C GLY A 643 -18.75 31.54 3.99
N ALA A 644 -17.83 30.58 4.18
CA ALA A 644 -16.51 30.62 3.53
C ALA A 644 -16.54 30.20 2.04
N GLY A 645 -17.54 29.42 1.62
CA GLY A 645 -17.68 28.94 0.23
C GLY A 645 -17.98 30.05 -0.78
N ASP A 646 -18.85 31.01 -0.42
CA ASP A 646 -19.25 32.11 -1.32
C ASP A 646 -18.13 33.15 -1.51
N ALA A 647 -17.24 33.31 -0.53
CA ALA A 647 -16.14 34.28 -0.59
C ALA A 647 -14.93 33.77 -1.39
N ARG A 648 -14.83 32.46 -1.68
CA ARG A 648 -13.63 31.82 -2.25
C ARG A 648 -13.71 31.51 -3.74
N GLY A 649 -14.86 31.73 -4.38
CA GLY A 649 -15.01 31.61 -5.85
C GLY A 649 -14.73 30.21 -6.42
N THR A 650 -14.67 29.17 -5.58
CA THR A 650 -14.42 27.79 -5.98
C THR A 650 -15.73 27.14 -6.40
N ALA A 651 -15.87 26.87 -7.70
CA ALA A 651 -17.10 26.38 -8.35
C ALA A 651 -17.49 24.92 -8.04
N HIS A 652 -17.01 24.33 -6.94
CA HIS A 652 -17.48 23.02 -6.49
C HIS A 652 -18.63 23.20 -5.51
N ALA A 653 -19.82 22.77 -5.91
CA ALA A 653 -21.04 22.90 -5.12
C ALA A 653 -20.87 22.28 -3.72
N SER A 654 -21.19 23.07 -2.69
CA SER A 654 -21.33 22.61 -1.31
C SER A 654 -22.19 21.34 -1.26
N ALA A 655 -21.77 20.37 -0.43
CA ALA A 655 -22.50 19.11 -0.26
C ALA A 655 -23.98 19.36 0.06
N PRO A 656 -24.95 18.93 -0.78
CA PRO A 656 -26.36 19.09 -0.47
C PRO A 656 -26.75 18.21 0.74
N ASP A 657 -27.71 18.69 1.53
CA ASP A 657 -28.19 18.08 2.79
C ASP A 657 -28.65 16.62 2.65
N SER A 658 -28.92 16.13 1.43
CA SER A 658 -29.49 14.81 1.16
C SER A 658 -28.81 14.04 0.03
N ARG A 659 -27.48 14.05 -0.05
CA ARG A 659 -26.77 13.24 -1.05
C ARG A 659 -26.68 11.76 -0.67
N PRO A 660 -26.67 10.84 -1.65
CA PRO A 660 -26.43 9.43 -1.39
C PRO A 660 -25.01 9.21 -0.87
N ALA A 661 -24.89 8.55 0.29
CA ALA A 661 -23.63 7.95 0.71
C ALA A 661 -23.61 6.47 0.29
N ILE A 662 -22.52 6.02 -0.34
CA ILE A 662 -22.42 4.70 -0.98
C ILE A 662 -21.23 3.92 -0.44
N SER A 663 -21.44 2.61 -0.26
CA SER A 663 -20.39 1.63 0.03
C SER A 663 -20.50 0.44 -0.92
N GLU A 664 -19.37 -0.12 -1.32
CA GLU A 664 -19.29 -1.24 -2.24
C GLU A 664 -18.53 -2.43 -1.63
N LYS A 665 -19.04 -3.63 -1.84
CA LYS A 665 -18.34 -4.90 -1.63
C LYS A 665 -18.47 -5.70 -2.91
N ALA A 666 -17.39 -5.77 -3.68
CA ALA A 666 -17.34 -6.56 -4.89
C ALA A 666 -17.15 -8.06 -4.60
N GLU A 667 -17.44 -8.88 -5.61
CA GLU A 667 -17.01 -10.27 -5.60
C GLU A 667 -15.48 -10.33 -5.71
N THR A 668 -14.82 -11.04 -4.80
CA THR A 668 -13.38 -11.29 -4.84
C THR A 668 -13.13 -12.57 -5.64
N LYS A 669 -12.32 -12.48 -6.70
CA LYS A 669 -11.94 -13.60 -7.56
C LYS A 669 -10.56 -14.09 -7.09
N ASP A 670 -10.36 -15.40 -7.06
CA ASP A 670 -9.11 -16.05 -6.65
C ASP A 670 -8.70 -15.90 -5.16
N ALA A 671 -7.61 -16.55 -4.77
CA ALA A 671 -7.31 -16.93 -3.38
C ALA A 671 -6.83 -15.82 -2.42
N GLY A 672 -6.85 -14.54 -2.83
CA GLY A 672 -6.23 -13.44 -2.07
C GLY A 672 -7.18 -12.49 -1.34
N GLY A 673 -8.48 -12.43 -1.70
CA GLY A 673 -9.45 -11.51 -1.08
C GLY A 673 -10.11 -12.08 0.19
N PRO A 674 -10.65 -11.22 1.09
CA PRO A 674 -11.39 -11.65 2.26
C PRO A 674 -12.61 -12.49 1.87
N PRO A 675 -12.85 -13.63 2.54
CA PRO A 675 -14.06 -14.40 2.32
C PRO A 675 -15.26 -13.77 3.04
N PRO A 676 -16.50 -14.05 2.62
CA PRO A 676 -16.86 -15.01 1.59
C PRO A 676 -16.72 -14.39 0.20
N ARG A 677 -16.06 -15.16 -0.68
CA ARG A 677 -15.70 -14.72 -2.02
C ARG A 677 -16.86 -14.74 -3.00
N ASP A 678 -17.93 -15.43 -2.65
CA ASP A 678 -19.14 -15.62 -3.46
C ASP A 678 -20.25 -14.60 -3.17
N THR A 679 -19.93 -13.51 -2.46
CA THR A 679 -20.90 -12.43 -2.15
C THR A 679 -20.52 -11.13 -2.81
N ALA A 680 -21.51 -10.27 -3.06
CA ALA A 680 -21.32 -8.90 -3.48
C ALA A 680 -22.51 -8.07 -3.00
N ALA A 681 -22.25 -6.84 -2.56
CA ALA A 681 -23.26 -5.95 -2.02
C ALA A 681 -22.91 -4.49 -2.29
N GLU A 682 -23.95 -3.67 -2.39
CA GLU A 682 -23.84 -2.21 -2.45
C GLU A 682 -24.81 -1.61 -1.44
N ALA A 683 -24.36 -0.61 -0.68
CA ALA A 683 -25.20 0.11 0.27
C ALA A 683 -25.42 1.55 -0.20
N VAL A 684 -26.61 2.09 0.06
CA VAL A 684 -26.92 3.51 -0.08
C VAL A 684 -27.57 4.06 1.18
N ILE A 685 -27.10 5.22 1.65
CA ILE A 685 -27.70 5.96 2.76
C ILE A 685 -28.26 7.28 2.24
N VAL A 686 -29.56 7.50 2.39
CA VAL A 686 -30.25 8.77 2.07
C VAL A 686 -31.42 8.98 3.03
N GLY A 687 -31.42 10.13 3.71
CA GLY A 687 -32.54 10.55 4.56
C GLY A 687 -32.71 9.69 5.81
N GLY A 688 -31.60 9.23 6.41
CA GLY A 688 -31.61 8.39 7.60
C GLY A 688 -31.88 6.90 7.34
N TRP A 689 -32.15 6.50 6.11
CA TRP A 689 -32.33 5.11 5.72
C TRP A 689 -31.09 4.58 5.01
N LYS A 690 -30.68 3.35 5.37
CA LYS A 690 -29.68 2.56 4.64
C LYS A 690 -30.37 1.41 3.93
N LEU A 691 -30.19 1.31 2.62
CA LEU A 691 -30.55 0.12 1.84
C LEU A 691 -29.26 -0.62 1.47
N ILE A 692 -29.23 -1.93 1.75
CA ILE A 692 -28.22 -2.85 1.22
C ILE A 692 -28.87 -3.66 0.10
N HIS A 693 -28.26 -3.67 -1.08
CA HIS A 693 -28.61 -4.56 -2.18
C HIS A 693 -27.53 -5.63 -2.31
N ASN A 694 -27.87 -6.86 -1.93
CA ASN A 694 -27.04 -8.05 -2.08
C ASN A 694 -27.10 -8.57 -3.53
N THR A 695 -26.26 -7.99 -4.38
CA THR A 695 -26.16 -8.28 -5.82
C THR A 695 -25.67 -9.70 -6.11
N LYS A 696 -24.92 -10.29 -5.17
CA LYS A 696 -24.60 -11.72 -5.16
C LYS A 696 -24.69 -12.25 -3.73
N ARG A 697 -25.46 -13.33 -3.54
CA ARG A 697 -25.78 -13.88 -2.22
C ARG A 697 -26.03 -15.39 -2.27
N PRO A 698 -25.81 -16.13 -1.17
CA PRO A 698 -26.26 -17.50 -1.03
C PRO A 698 -27.78 -17.64 -1.08
N ASP A 699 -28.26 -18.84 -1.42
CA ASP A 699 -29.69 -19.15 -1.40
C ASP A 699 -30.30 -18.90 -0.01
N GLY A 700 -31.50 -18.31 0.01
CA GLY A 700 -32.22 -18.01 1.24
C GLY A 700 -31.79 -16.72 1.96
N LYS A 701 -30.75 -16.02 1.48
CA LYS A 701 -30.42 -14.66 1.95
C LYS A 701 -31.25 -13.58 1.22
N PRO A 702 -31.62 -12.47 1.89
CA PRO A 702 -32.43 -11.42 1.30
C PRO A 702 -31.69 -10.69 0.17
N GLU A 703 -32.43 -10.30 -0.87
CA GLU A 703 -31.90 -9.45 -1.95
C GLU A 703 -31.65 -8.02 -1.49
N PHE A 704 -32.60 -7.51 -0.71
CA PHE A 704 -32.61 -6.17 -0.18
C PHE A 704 -32.78 -6.24 1.33
N GLU A 705 -31.99 -5.46 2.04
CA GLU A 705 -32.10 -5.22 3.48
C GLU A 705 -32.21 -3.71 3.70
N LEU A 706 -33.03 -3.28 4.66
CA LEU A 706 -33.27 -1.86 4.94
C LEU A 706 -33.18 -1.58 6.43
N TYR A 707 -32.44 -0.54 6.80
CA TYR A 707 -32.17 -0.16 8.19
C TYR A 707 -32.43 1.33 8.43
N ASP A 708 -32.92 1.66 9.62
CA ASP A 708 -32.97 3.05 10.13
C ASP A 708 -31.55 3.43 10.61
N HIS A 709 -30.68 3.81 9.68
CA HIS A 709 -29.25 4.13 9.90
C HIS A 709 -29.01 5.09 11.07
N ALA A 710 -29.93 6.03 11.29
CA ALA A 710 -29.80 7.00 12.38
C ALA A 710 -29.95 6.38 13.78
N LYS A 711 -30.72 5.28 13.91
CA LYS A 711 -30.99 4.61 15.19
C LYS A 711 -30.35 3.23 15.31
N ASP A 712 -30.11 2.60 14.17
CA ASP A 712 -29.52 1.27 14.03
C ASP A 712 -28.29 1.37 13.09
N PRO A 713 -27.25 2.10 13.52
CA PRO A 713 -26.09 2.35 12.66
C PRO A 713 -25.29 1.07 12.39
N LEU A 714 -25.48 0.00 13.17
CA LEU A 714 -24.84 -1.31 12.99
C LEU A 714 -25.76 -2.31 12.27
N ASP A 715 -26.87 -1.88 11.68
CA ASP A 715 -27.69 -2.72 10.80
C ASP A 715 -28.24 -4.01 11.46
N ALA A 716 -28.58 -3.98 12.74
CA ALA A 716 -29.03 -5.17 13.46
C ALA A 716 -30.48 -5.61 13.14
N HIS A 717 -31.33 -4.69 12.64
CA HIS A 717 -32.76 -4.91 12.47
C HIS A 717 -33.24 -4.58 11.06
N ASP A 718 -33.30 -5.60 10.19
CA ASP A 718 -33.84 -5.46 8.83
C ASP A 718 -35.35 -5.19 8.86
N VAL A 719 -35.77 -4.06 8.29
CA VAL A 719 -37.16 -3.63 8.17
C VAL A 719 -37.65 -3.54 6.72
N ALA A 720 -36.92 -4.09 5.75
CA ALA A 720 -37.25 -4.00 4.32
C ALA A 720 -38.68 -4.46 3.99
N ALA A 721 -39.15 -5.55 4.61
CA ALA A 721 -40.49 -6.09 4.39
C ALA A 721 -41.62 -5.13 4.82
N ALA A 722 -41.37 -4.25 5.80
CA ALA A 722 -42.34 -3.30 6.31
C ALA A 722 -42.33 -1.96 5.54
N HIS A 723 -41.28 -1.68 4.76
CA HIS A 723 -41.06 -0.40 4.09
C HIS A 723 -40.74 -0.55 2.58
N PRO A 724 -41.61 -1.21 1.78
CA PRO A 724 -41.33 -1.48 0.36
C PRO A 724 -41.18 -0.21 -0.49
N ASP A 725 -41.85 0.89 -0.13
CA ASP A 725 -41.74 2.17 -0.84
C ASP A 725 -40.35 2.80 -0.69
N GLU A 726 -39.75 2.71 0.51
CA GLU A 726 -38.38 3.18 0.76
C GLU A 726 -37.35 2.31 0.04
N VAL A 727 -37.54 1.00 0.03
CA VAL A 727 -36.72 0.08 -0.78
C VAL A 727 -36.77 0.49 -2.25
N GLY A 728 -37.97 0.70 -2.82
CA GLY A 728 -38.13 1.12 -4.21
C GLY A 728 -37.51 2.49 -4.51
N ARG A 729 -37.57 3.44 -3.58
CA ARG A 729 -36.95 4.77 -3.72
C ARG A 729 -35.43 4.68 -3.73
N LEU A 730 -34.84 3.97 -2.77
CA LEU A 730 -33.39 3.85 -2.61
C LEU A 730 -32.76 2.99 -3.71
N THR A 731 -33.46 1.96 -4.21
CA THR A 731 -33.01 1.18 -5.37
C THR A 731 -32.82 2.06 -6.61
N LYS A 732 -33.74 3.00 -6.89
CA LYS A 732 -33.59 3.95 -8.01
C LYS A 732 -32.38 4.86 -7.83
N THR A 733 -32.07 5.25 -6.60
CA THR A 733 -30.86 6.01 -6.28
C THR A 733 -29.60 5.20 -6.58
N LEU A 734 -29.54 3.93 -6.16
CA LEU A 734 -28.44 3.03 -6.49
C LEU A 734 -28.29 2.85 -8.01
N GLU A 735 -29.37 2.68 -8.75
CA GLU A 735 -29.33 2.55 -10.21
C GLU A 735 -28.77 3.80 -10.90
N ALA A 736 -29.13 4.99 -10.42
CA ALA A 736 -28.58 6.24 -10.93
C ALA A 736 -27.07 6.36 -10.64
N TRP A 737 -26.66 5.98 -9.43
CA TRP A 737 -25.25 5.94 -9.06
C TRP A 737 -24.46 4.93 -9.90
N ARG A 738 -24.98 3.71 -10.14
CA ARG A 738 -24.37 2.69 -11.01
C ARG A 738 -24.07 3.22 -12.41
N LYS A 739 -25.00 3.98 -13.00
CA LYS A 739 -24.80 4.62 -14.31
C LYS A 739 -23.66 5.65 -14.27
N MET A 740 -23.57 6.43 -13.20
CA MET A 740 -22.51 7.43 -13.02
C MET A 740 -21.13 6.78 -12.88
N VAL A 741 -20.98 5.77 -12.00
CA VAL A 741 -19.68 5.09 -11.82
C VAL A 741 -19.25 4.30 -13.05
N SER A 742 -20.21 3.68 -13.76
CA SER A 742 -19.91 3.00 -15.03
C SER A 742 -19.41 3.96 -16.10
N ALA A 743 -19.94 5.19 -16.17
CA ALA A 743 -19.51 6.21 -17.12
C ALA A 743 -18.14 6.82 -16.74
N ALA A 744 -17.83 6.87 -15.44
CA ALA A 744 -16.59 7.43 -14.90
C ALA A 744 -15.44 6.41 -14.79
N ARG A 745 -15.66 5.14 -15.15
CA ARG A 745 -14.69 4.06 -14.97
C ARG A 745 -13.39 4.34 -15.73
N LEU A 746 -12.27 4.34 -14.99
CA LEU A 746 -10.94 4.45 -15.57
C LEU A 746 -10.59 3.19 -16.36
N LYS A 747 -9.87 3.40 -17.47
CA LYS A 747 -9.39 2.29 -18.30
C LYS A 747 -8.16 1.65 -17.63
N PRO A 748 -8.08 0.30 -17.59
CA PRO A 748 -6.89 -0.38 -17.12
C PRO A 748 -5.65 -0.03 -17.96
N ASP A 749 -4.48 -0.02 -17.33
CA ASP A 749 -3.24 0.35 -18.02
C ASP A 749 -2.92 -0.58 -19.21
N ALA A 750 -3.30 -1.87 -19.10
CA ALA A 750 -3.16 -2.86 -20.15
C ALA A 750 -3.94 -2.53 -21.43
N GLU A 751 -4.99 -1.72 -21.35
CA GLU A 751 -5.71 -1.24 -22.53
C GLU A 751 -5.07 0.01 -23.12
N THR A 752 -4.62 0.93 -22.26
CA THR A 752 -3.93 2.15 -22.70
C THR A 752 -2.56 1.86 -23.30
N SER A 753 -1.90 0.78 -22.89
CA SER A 753 -0.56 0.40 -23.33
C SER A 753 -0.52 -0.28 -24.69
N LYS A 754 -1.66 -0.77 -25.21
CA LYS A 754 -1.75 -1.42 -26.54
C LYS A 754 -1.32 -0.52 -27.70
N ASN A 755 -1.37 0.80 -27.51
CA ASN A 755 -1.03 1.79 -28.53
C ASN A 755 0.33 2.46 -28.31
N LEU A 756 1.10 2.04 -27.30
CA LEU A 756 2.43 2.61 -27.00
C LEU A 756 3.52 1.91 -27.80
N SER A 757 4.55 2.67 -28.17
CA SER A 757 5.76 2.12 -28.79
C SER A 757 6.54 1.25 -27.79
N LYS A 758 7.45 0.40 -28.31
CA LYS A 758 8.31 -0.45 -27.47
C LYS A 758 9.14 0.39 -26.50
N GLU A 759 9.63 1.55 -26.92
CA GLU A 759 10.45 2.45 -26.11
C GLU A 759 9.64 3.10 -24.99
N GLU A 760 8.39 3.50 -25.25
CA GLU A 760 7.48 4.04 -24.25
C GLU A 760 7.08 2.98 -23.21
N LEU A 761 6.85 1.74 -23.66
CA LEU A 761 6.59 0.61 -22.76
C LEU A 761 7.80 0.32 -21.87
N GLU A 762 9.02 0.25 -22.41
CA GLU A 762 10.22 0.03 -21.61
C GLU A 762 10.46 1.17 -20.60
N ARG A 763 10.14 2.41 -20.96
CA ARG A 763 10.20 3.55 -20.04
C ARG A 763 9.15 3.46 -18.93
N LEU A 764 7.91 3.09 -19.23
CA LEU A 764 6.89 2.88 -18.18
C LEU A 764 7.24 1.70 -17.27
N LYS A 765 7.85 0.64 -17.82
CA LYS A 765 8.38 -0.49 -17.04
C LYS A 765 9.52 -0.06 -16.11
N SER A 766 10.46 0.74 -16.60
CA SER A 766 11.59 1.22 -15.77
C SER A 766 11.13 2.11 -14.61
N LEU A 767 10.02 2.83 -14.80
CA LEU A 767 9.36 3.64 -13.79
C LEU A 767 8.53 2.80 -12.80
N GLY A 768 8.30 1.51 -13.07
CA GLY A 768 7.45 0.63 -12.25
C GLY A 768 5.95 0.86 -12.45
N TYR A 769 5.57 1.59 -13.49
CA TYR A 769 4.17 1.92 -13.81
C TYR A 769 3.44 0.77 -14.48
N ILE A 770 4.12 -0.04 -15.29
CA ILE A 770 3.56 -1.25 -15.90
C ILE A 770 4.49 -2.44 -15.67
N GLN A 771 3.94 -3.64 -15.54
CA GLN A 771 4.70 -4.87 -15.33
C GLN A 771 5.05 -5.56 -16.64
#